data_AF-A0A810N3Y1-F1
#
_entry.id   AF-A0A810N3Y1-F1
#
_cell.length_a   1.000
_cell.length_b   1.000
_cell.length_c   1.000
_cell.angle_alpha   90.00
_cell.angle_beta   90.00
_cell.angle_gamma   90.00
#
_symmetry.space_group_name_H-M   'P 1'
#
loop_
_entity.id
_entity.type
_entity.pdbx_description
1 polymer ?
#
loop_
_entity_poly.entity_id
_entity_poly.type
_entity_poly.pdbx_seq_one_letter_code
_entity_poly.pdbx_strand_id
1 'polypeptide(L)'
;MRDLVLAVNPAGALEPGPRITAAACAGGGTGLLDLAGGGNWVLQALTQAATWASGPIGVRVPGGCTATVDEVERAAPGAVDLVLLTADAPWQVGDVAARYRVLVEVTSLAEARAAAAAGAHGLVARGMEAGGRVSEQSSFILFQQLVAGDTGDLPVWVAGGIGPRTAGACLVGGAAGVLLDSQLALMPEAELPADVQAAIRRMDGSETVLVGAERGLRRGGPHDETSELLPIGQDGWLAAVFAERWPDTAAAVRGIRESLLATLADDSAGEPLLPGAPLAEALGVRMPVAQGPMTRVSDEAGFAAAVAGGGGLPFVALALNGPEQSRRILTETAGLLGDRPWGVGVLGFAPDDIRAAQLDVIREIRPACAIIAGGRPPQAKALEAEGIRAFLHVPSPGLLRQFLRAGARRFVFEGAECGGHVGPRASFPLWEAQLLVLDEYLDGDPSAAGQVEVFFAGGIHDARSAAMVAAMAAPLTRRGARIGVLMGTAYLFTEEAVTHGAIQPLFQRMAVDADRTALLETAPGTPPGACTPCSSTTSTGCGSSWRPPGWRAGRCGNSSNCSTSAGCGSPVRAAAARATRSRTSARTSRPPRDSSWPGRWRCCATAPRPSPGCTTRSPAPPPPSTPTGWRGCATGSPRRPATSRRHPRRSTSPSSAWPACCPARRTWTVSGVRCSAAPTP
;
A
#
# COMPACT_ATOMS: atom_id res chain seq x y z
N MET A 1 -3.90 -24.45 11.50
CA MET A 1 -3.02 -23.65 12.40
C MET A 1 -1.55 -23.65 11.99
N ARG A 2 -0.98 -24.75 11.46
CA ARG A 2 0.34 -24.70 10.83
C ARG A 2 0.33 -23.72 9.64
N ASP A 3 -0.64 -23.91 8.76
CA ASP A 3 -0.82 -23.15 7.52
C ASP A 3 -1.24 -21.69 7.70
N LEU A 4 -1.19 -21.12 8.92
CA LEU A 4 -1.42 -19.67 9.11
C LEU A 4 -0.35 -18.81 8.40
N VAL A 5 0.85 -19.37 8.25
CA VAL A 5 1.97 -18.75 7.52
C VAL A 5 2.52 -19.77 6.53
N LEU A 6 2.31 -19.50 5.24
CA LEU A 6 3.07 -20.11 4.15
C LEU A 6 4.35 -19.29 3.94
N ALA A 7 5.44 -19.93 3.56
CA ALA A 7 6.71 -19.25 3.27
C ALA A 7 7.37 -19.90 2.06
N VAL A 8 7.58 -19.12 1.00
CA VAL A 8 8.28 -19.57 -0.22
C VAL A 8 9.62 -18.87 -0.35
N ASN A 9 10.51 -19.44 -1.15
CA ASN A 9 11.82 -18.86 -1.42
C ASN A 9 11.69 -17.49 -2.12
N PRO A 10 12.37 -16.43 -1.61
CA PRO A 10 12.34 -15.08 -2.19
C PRO A 10 12.93 -15.05 -3.61
N ALA A 11 12.47 -14.10 -4.43
CA ALA A 11 12.88 -13.91 -5.83
C ALA A 11 12.68 -15.13 -6.77
N GLY A 12 11.98 -16.18 -6.33
CA GLY A 12 11.50 -17.27 -7.19
C GLY A 12 12.61 -18.07 -7.88
N ALA A 13 12.57 -18.07 -9.22
CA ALA A 13 13.28 -19.03 -10.07
C ALA A 13 14.81 -18.85 -10.20
N LEU A 14 15.44 -18.00 -9.38
CA LEU A 14 16.90 -17.82 -9.36
C LEU A 14 17.60 -19.10 -8.85
N GLU A 15 17.37 -19.45 -7.59
CA GLU A 15 17.83 -20.71 -6.97
C GLU A 15 16.81 -21.14 -5.89
N PRO A 16 16.29 -22.39 -5.90
CA PRO A 16 15.44 -22.89 -4.81
C PRO A 16 16.19 -22.95 -3.49
N GLY A 17 15.63 -22.39 -2.42
CA GLY A 17 16.25 -22.35 -1.09
C GLY A 17 15.73 -23.43 -0.13
N PRO A 18 16.32 -24.65 -0.11
CA PRO A 18 15.91 -25.70 0.82
C PRO A 18 16.10 -25.32 2.30
N ARG A 19 17.04 -24.40 2.58
CA ARG A 19 17.25 -23.86 3.93
C ARG A 19 16.08 -23.03 4.42
N ILE A 20 15.57 -22.09 3.59
CA ILE A 20 14.36 -21.31 3.90
C ILE A 20 13.15 -22.23 4.09
N THR A 21 12.97 -23.21 3.20
CA THR A 21 11.88 -24.20 3.30
C THR A 21 11.91 -24.94 4.64
N ALA A 22 13.07 -25.46 5.06
CA ALA A 22 13.22 -26.16 6.33
C ALA A 22 13.08 -25.23 7.56
N ALA A 23 13.68 -24.03 7.51
CA ALA A 23 13.62 -23.05 8.60
C ALA A 23 12.18 -22.55 8.84
N ALA A 24 11.40 -22.29 7.79
CA ALA A 24 9.99 -21.93 7.91
C ALA A 24 9.17 -23.02 8.64
N CYS A 25 9.49 -24.30 8.39
CA CYS A 25 8.87 -25.42 9.10
C CYS A 25 9.25 -25.44 10.59
N ALA A 26 10.52 -25.16 10.93
CA ALA A 26 10.97 -24.99 12.32
C ALA A 26 10.39 -23.74 13.01
N GLY A 27 9.96 -22.74 12.23
CA GLY A 27 9.15 -21.60 12.69
C GLY A 27 7.70 -21.96 13.03
N GLY A 28 7.22 -23.13 12.61
CA GLY A 28 5.85 -23.60 12.80
C GLY A 28 4.88 -23.21 11.67
N GLY A 29 5.39 -22.71 10.55
CA GLY A 29 4.63 -22.49 9.31
C GLY A 29 4.72 -23.68 8.35
N THR A 30 4.25 -23.49 7.12
CA THR A 30 4.41 -24.44 6.01
C THR A 30 5.39 -23.86 4.99
N GLY A 31 6.62 -24.40 4.97
CA GLY A 31 7.63 -24.02 3.99
C GLY A 31 7.34 -24.61 2.62
N LEU A 32 7.46 -23.80 1.58
CA LEU A 32 7.26 -24.16 0.18
C LEU A 32 8.61 -24.07 -0.55
N LEU A 33 9.06 -25.16 -1.18
CA LEU A 33 10.18 -25.08 -2.12
C LEU A 33 9.64 -24.69 -3.50
N ASP A 34 10.15 -23.62 -4.10
CA ASP A 34 9.83 -23.28 -5.49
C ASP A 34 10.56 -24.24 -6.43
N LEU A 35 9.82 -24.89 -7.33
CA LEU A 35 10.39 -25.85 -8.28
C LEU A 35 11.02 -25.19 -9.52
N ALA A 36 10.90 -23.87 -9.68
CA ALA A 36 11.50 -23.10 -10.78
C ALA A 36 11.27 -23.79 -12.16
N GLY A 37 12.29 -23.81 -13.03
CA GLY A 37 12.24 -24.56 -14.29
C GLY A 37 12.30 -26.09 -14.16
N GLY A 38 12.46 -26.63 -12.95
CA GLY A 38 12.61 -28.07 -12.68
C GLY A 38 14.00 -28.64 -12.97
N GLY A 39 14.06 -29.98 -13.12
CA GLY A 39 15.28 -30.73 -13.36
C GLY A 39 16.03 -31.21 -12.10
N ASN A 40 17.09 -32.00 -12.29
CA ASN A 40 17.75 -32.78 -11.23
C ASN A 40 18.22 -31.95 -10.02
N TRP A 41 18.68 -30.72 -10.23
CA TRP A 41 19.17 -29.84 -9.17
C TRP A 41 18.05 -29.36 -8.24
N VAL A 42 16.87 -29.02 -8.80
CA VAL A 42 15.65 -28.73 -8.03
C VAL A 42 15.20 -29.94 -7.24
N LEU A 43 15.20 -31.13 -7.86
CA LEU A 43 14.82 -32.37 -7.19
C LEU A 43 15.82 -32.72 -6.05
N GLN A 44 17.11 -32.42 -6.22
CA GLN A 44 18.09 -32.55 -5.14
C GLN A 44 17.86 -31.54 -4.02
N ALA A 45 17.49 -30.29 -4.33
CA ALA A 45 17.07 -29.31 -3.34
C ALA A 45 15.78 -29.75 -2.61
N LEU A 46 14.84 -30.39 -3.31
CA LEU A 46 13.64 -30.98 -2.71
C LEU A 46 13.97 -32.10 -1.73
N THR A 47 14.88 -33.02 -2.09
CA THR A 47 15.39 -34.04 -1.15
C THR A 47 16.07 -33.40 0.07
N GLN A 48 16.85 -32.33 -0.12
CA GLN A 48 17.48 -31.60 0.99
C GLN A 48 16.45 -30.93 1.91
N ALA A 49 15.47 -30.22 1.35
CA ALA A 49 14.38 -29.59 2.10
C ALA A 49 13.59 -30.63 2.93
N ALA A 50 13.23 -31.75 2.32
CA ALA A 50 12.53 -32.85 3.00
C ALA A 50 13.39 -33.54 4.08
N THR A 51 14.72 -33.56 3.92
CA THR A 51 15.66 -34.13 4.91
C THR A 51 15.90 -33.18 6.09
N TRP A 52 15.82 -31.85 5.88
CA TRP A 52 16.11 -30.84 6.90
C TRP A 52 14.87 -30.30 7.62
N ALA A 53 13.68 -30.41 7.02
CA ALA A 53 12.43 -29.96 7.62
C ALA A 53 12.01 -30.83 8.82
N SER A 54 11.43 -30.20 9.83
CA SER A 54 10.92 -30.87 11.04
C SER A 54 9.54 -31.53 10.87
N GLY A 55 9.12 -31.81 9.64
CA GLY A 55 7.80 -32.29 9.26
C GLY A 55 7.58 -32.17 7.74
N PRO A 56 6.37 -32.43 7.23
CA PRO A 56 6.07 -32.33 5.80
C PRO A 56 6.38 -30.95 5.23
N ILE A 57 6.62 -30.84 3.93
CA ILE A 57 6.86 -29.58 3.21
C ILE A 57 5.82 -29.41 2.10
N GLY A 58 5.73 -28.21 1.55
CA GLY A 58 5.05 -28.00 0.28
C GLY A 58 6.01 -27.69 -0.87
N VAL A 59 5.47 -27.69 -2.08
CA VAL A 59 6.16 -27.27 -3.30
C VAL A 59 5.34 -26.19 -4.03
N ARG A 60 6.00 -25.19 -4.60
CA ARG A 60 5.41 -24.23 -5.54
C ARG A 60 5.80 -24.63 -6.96
N VAL A 61 4.82 -24.76 -7.85
CA VAL A 61 5.00 -25.16 -9.25
C VAL A 61 4.69 -23.96 -10.13
N PRO A 62 5.72 -23.23 -10.64
CA PRO A 62 5.52 -22.11 -11.55
C PRO A 62 5.28 -22.57 -13.00
N GLY A 63 4.87 -21.62 -13.84
CA GLY A 63 4.88 -21.78 -15.30
C GLY A 63 6.25 -22.19 -15.82
N GLY A 64 6.27 -23.14 -16.76
CA GLY A 64 7.50 -23.69 -17.34
C GLY A 64 8.24 -24.72 -16.46
N CYS A 65 7.73 -25.07 -15.28
CA CYS A 65 8.35 -26.12 -14.45
C CYS A 65 8.33 -27.49 -15.15
N THR A 66 9.49 -28.08 -15.41
CA THR A 66 9.60 -29.36 -16.13
C THR A 66 9.45 -30.60 -15.24
N ALA A 67 9.42 -30.45 -13.91
CA ALA A 67 9.34 -31.58 -12.98
C ALA A 67 7.94 -32.22 -12.99
N THR A 68 7.89 -33.55 -13.02
CA THR A 68 6.63 -34.32 -12.94
C THR A 68 6.25 -34.66 -11.49
N VAL A 69 4.98 -34.94 -11.27
CA VAL A 69 4.44 -35.36 -9.95
C VAL A 69 5.17 -36.61 -9.42
N ASP A 70 5.43 -37.58 -10.29
CA ASP A 70 6.13 -38.82 -9.91
C ASP A 70 7.64 -38.63 -9.68
N GLU A 71 8.24 -37.54 -10.16
CA GLU A 71 9.61 -37.15 -9.81
C GLU A 71 9.69 -36.44 -8.46
N VAL A 72 8.73 -35.56 -8.17
CA VAL A 72 8.58 -34.91 -6.86
C VAL A 72 8.36 -35.96 -5.75
N GLU A 73 7.45 -36.91 -5.97
CA GLU A 73 7.23 -38.02 -5.02
C GLU A 73 8.46 -38.92 -4.87
N ARG A 74 9.25 -39.12 -5.94
CA ARG A 74 10.49 -39.91 -5.86
C ARG A 74 11.63 -39.18 -5.16
N ALA A 75 11.67 -37.86 -5.23
CA ALA A 75 12.68 -37.02 -4.60
C ALA A 75 12.41 -36.75 -3.12
N ALA A 76 11.13 -36.74 -2.70
CA ALA A 76 10.72 -36.54 -1.31
C ALA A 76 9.52 -37.45 -0.91
N PRO A 77 9.70 -38.79 -0.85
CA PRO A 77 8.59 -39.75 -0.69
C PRO A 77 7.78 -39.52 0.59
N GLY A 78 6.47 -39.30 0.44
CA GLY A 78 5.53 -39.02 1.54
C GLY A 78 5.83 -37.76 2.35
N ALA A 79 6.78 -36.91 1.93
CA ALA A 79 7.18 -35.72 2.66
C ALA A 79 6.56 -34.43 2.11
N VAL A 80 5.96 -34.45 0.91
CA VAL A 80 5.19 -33.33 0.35
C VAL A 80 3.70 -33.48 0.72
N ASP A 81 3.12 -32.51 1.42
CA ASP A 81 1.67 -32.50 1.77
C ASP A 81 0.85 -31.39 1.07
N LEU A 82 1.53 -30.39 0.52
CA LEU A 82 0.94 -29.18 -0.05
C LEU A 82 1.56 -28.82 -1.41
N VAL A 83 0.74 -28.56 -2.41
CA VAL A 83 1.17 -28.06 -3.72
C VAL A 83 0.54 -26.69 -3.95
N LEU A 84 1.36 -25.70 -4.32
CA LEU A 84 0.93 -24.37 -4.75
C LEU A 84 1.16 -24.23 -6.24
N LEU A 85 0.10 -24.19 -7.04
CA LEU A 85 0.17 -24.03 -8.49
C LEU A 85 0.04 -22.56 -8.88
N THR A 86 0.83 -22.09 -9.84
CA THR A 86 0.52 -20.84 -10.56
C THR A 86 -0.56 -21.08 -11.61
N ALA A 87 -1.25 -20.03 -12.06
CA ALA A 87 -2.30 -20.14 -13.09
C ALA A 87 -1.79 -20.64 -14.46
N ASP A 88 -0.49 -20.61 -14.70
CA ASP A 88 0.23 -21.09 -15.87
C ASP A 88 1.07 -22.37 -15.61
N ALA A 89 0.91 -22.99 -14.44
CA ALA A 89 1.57 -24.24 -14.09
C ALA A 89 1.14 -25.38 -15.04
N PRO A 90 2.06 -26.29 -15.43
CA PRO A 90 1.73 -27.40 -16.33
C PRO A 90 0.88 -28.49 -15.65
N TRP A 91 0.90 -28.57 -14.32
CA TRP A 91 0.14 -29.55 -13.56
C TRP A 91 -1.34 -29.13 -13.44
N GLN A 92 -2.27 -30.05 -13.67
CA GLN A 92 -3.71 -29.76 -13.56
C GLN A 92 -4.21 -29.98 -12.13
N VAL A 93 -5.03 -29.05 -11.62
CA VAL A 93 -5.54 -29.07 -10.24
C VAL A 93 -6.20 -30.42 -9.89
N GLY A 94 -7.09 -30.93 -10.75
CA GLY A 94 -7.84 -32.17 -10.50
C GLY A 94 -6.96 -33.43 -10.43
N ASP A 95 -5.89 -33.50 -11.24
CA ASP A 95 -4.96 -34.64 -11.22
C ASP A 95 -4.09 -34.66 -9.95
N VAL A 96 -3.68 -33.46 -9.49
CA VAL A 96 -2.82 -33.29 -8.31
C VAL A 96 -3.63 -33.39 -7.00
N ALA A 97 -4.87 -32.91 -7.00
CA ALA A 97 -5.77 -32.93 -5.84
C ALA A 97 -6.15 -34.35 -5.38
N ALA A 98 -5.95 -35.36 -6.24
CA ALA A 98 -6.07 -36.77 -5.88
C ALA A 98 -4.92 -37.29 -4.99
N ARG A 99 -3.82 -36.53 -4.83
CA ARG A 99 -2.63 -36.91 -4.04
C ARG A 99 -2.26 -35.90 -2.95
N TYR A 100 -2.39 -34.60 -3.21
CA TYR A 100 -1.94 -33.53 -2.31
C TYR A 100 -3.03 -32.48 -2.09
N ARG A 101 -2.91 -31.70 -1.01
CA ARG A 101 -3.67 -30.45 -0.88
C ARG A 101 -3.19 -29.48 -1.96
N VAL A 102 -4.09 -28.98 -2.81
CA VAL A 102 -3.74 -28.03 -3.89
C VAL A 102 -4.23 -26.63 -3.58
N LEU A 103 -3.32 -25.67 -3.45
CA LEU A 103 -3.61 -24.23 -3.48
C LEU A 103 -3.28 -23.68 -4.87
N VAL A 104 -3.97 -22.63 -5.29
CA VAL A 104 -3.73 -21.97 -6.58
C VAL A 104 -3.46 -20.48 -6.38
N GLU A 105 -2.36 -19.96 -6.94
CA GLU A 105 -2.10 -18.52 -7.04
C GLU A 105 -3.03 -17.90 -8.10
N VAL A 106 -3.87 -16.97 -7.66
CA VAL A 106 -4.89 -16.33 -8.50
C VAL A 106 -4.77 -14.81 -8.45
N THR A 107 -4.93 -14.18 -9.62
CA THR A 107 -4.89 -12.72 -9.79
C THR A 107 -6.26 -12.12 -10.12
N SER A 108 -7.32 -12.94 -10.18
CA SER A 108 -8.69 -12.49 -10.44
C SER A 108 -9.75 -13.43 -9.88
N LEU A 109 -10.98 -12.94 -9.71
CA LEU A 109 -12.14 -13.75 -9.35
C LEU A 109 -12.49 -14.80 -10.42
N ALA A 110 -12.12 -14.58 -11.68
CA ALA A 110 -12.29 -15.56 -12.75
C ALA A 110 -11.35 -16.77 -12.58
N GLU A 111 -10.08 -16.51 -12.25
CA GLU A 111 -9.11 -17.57 -11.92
C GLU A 111 -9.51 -18.32 -10.64
N ALA A 112 -10.00 -17.61 -9.62
CA ALA A 112 -10.50 -18.23 -8.39
C ALA A 112 -11.69 -19.17 -8.63
N ARG A 113 -12.67 -18.75 -9.45
CA ARG A 113 -13.80 -19.60 -9.85
C ARG A 113 -13.36 -20.81 -10.67
N ALA A 114 -12.37 -20.66 -11.56
CA ALA A 114 -11.80 -21.76 -12.33
C ALA A 114 -11.05 -22.77 -11.43
N ALA A 115 -10.25 -22.29 -10.48
CA ALA A 115 -9.56 -23.11 -9.49
C ALA A 115 -10.54 -23.88 -8.59
N ALA A 116 -11.61 -23.22 -8.13
CA ALA A 116 -12.67 -23.86 -7.34
C ALA A 116 -13.39 -24.96 -8.13
N ALA A 117 -13.79 -24.68 -9.38
CA ALA A 117 -14.41 -25.66 -10.27
C ALA A 117 -13.49 -26.85 -10.61
N ALA A 118 -12.16 -26.66 -10.57
CA ALA A 118 -11.16 -27.68 -10.81
C ALA A 118 -10.75 -28.49 -9.55
N GLY A 119 -11.36 -28.21 -8.38
CA GLY A 119 -11.11 -28.96 -7.13
C GLY A 119 -9.94 -28.44 -6.28
N ALA A 120 -9.59 -27.16 -6.37
CA ALA A 120 -8.61 -26.56 -5.47
C ALA A 120 -9.07 -26.64 -4.00
N HIS A 121 -8.13 -26.89 -3.10
CA HIS A 121 -8.35 -26.90 -1.64
C HIS A 121 -8.33 -25.49 -1.03
N GLY A 122 -7.96 -24.47 -1.81
CA GLY A 122 -7.83 -23.08 -1.37
C GLY A 122 -7.11 -22.21 -2.40
N LEU A 123 -7.01 -20.92 -2.10
CA LEU A 123 -6.55 -19.88 -3.04
C LEU A 123 -5.45 -19.03 -2.41
N VAL A 124 -4.51 -18.53 -3.22
CA VAL A 124 -3.53 -17.51 -2.82
C VAL A 124 -3.75 -16.26 -3.67
N ALA A 125 -4.25 -15.19 -3.05
CA ALA A 125 -4.45 -13.90 -3.70
C ALA A 125 -3.11 -13.20 -3.92
N ARG A 126 -2.67 -13.06 -5.19
CA ARG A 126 -1.47 -12.28 -5.58
C ARG A 126 -1.88 -10.84 -5.93
N GLY A 127 -1.76 -9.93 -4.96
CA GLY A 127 -2.08 -8.51 -5.15
C GLY A 127 -1.13 -7.78 -6.10
N MET A 128 -1.55 -6.64 -6.63
CA MET A 128 -0.78 -5.77 -7.54
C MET A 128 0.61 -5.38 -7.01
N GLU A 129 0.80 -5.44 -5.69
CA GLU A 129 2.02 -5.07 -4.98
C GLU A 129 3.01 -6.23 -4.77
N ALA A 130 2.63 -7.48 -5.03
CA ALA A 130 3.52 -8.64 -4.85
C ALA A 130 4.65 -8.70 -5.92
N GLY A 131 5.57 -9.65 -5.80
CA GLY A 131 6.55 -9.96 -6.84
C GLY A 131 6.04 -10.95 -7.89
N GLY A 132 6.57 -10.90 -9.11
CA GLY A 132 6.20 -11.81 -10.20
C GLY A 132 4.82 -11.52 -10.77
N ARG A 133 4.09 -12.55 -11.21
CA ARG A 133 2.72 -12.43 -11.73
C ARG A 133 1.76 -11.85 -10.68
N VAL A 134 1.08 -10.75 -11.00
CA VAL A 134 0.20 -9.99 -10.09
C VAL A 134 -1.16 -9.65 -10.69
N SER A 135 -2.10 -9.26 -9.83
CA SER A 135 -3.37 -8.65 -10.21
C SER A 135 -3.24 -7.16 -10.58
N GLU A 136 -4.28 -6.62 -11.21
CA GLU A 136 -4.49 -5.17 -11.33
C GLU A 136 -5.01 -4.56 -10.02
N GLN A 137 -5.60 -5.38 -9.14
CA GLN A 137 -6.10 -5.00 -7.82
C GLN A 137 -5.03 -5.27 -6.76
N SER A 138 -4.92 -4.42 -5.73
CA SER A 138 -4.03 -4.73 -4.60
C SER A 138 -4.48 -5.94 -3.81
N SER A 139 -3.61 -6.49 -2.97
CA SER A 139 -3.94 -7.55 -2.00
C SER A 139 -5.16 -7.15 -1.18
N PHE A 140 -5.18 -5.91 -0.68
CA PHE A 140 -6.28 -5.36 0.12
C PHE A 140 -7.63 -5.45 -0.59
N ILE A 141 -7.70 -5.20 -1.90
CA ILE A 141 -8.96 -5.33 -2.66
C ILE A 141 -9.22 -6.77 -3.11
N LEU A 142 -8.22 -7.42 -3.73
CA LEU A 142 -8.38 -8.72 -4.38
C LEU A 142 -8.90 -9.77 -3.41
N PHE A 143 -8.27 -9.94 -2.24
CA PHE A 143 -8.69 -11.02 -1.34
C PHE A 143 -10.09 -10.76 -0.76
N GLN A 144 -10.48 -9.49 -0.55
CA GLN A 144 -11.85 -9.17 -0.13
C GLN A 144 -12.87 -9.59 -1.19
N GLN A 145 -12.58 -9.41 -2.49
CA GLN A 145 -13.42 -9.93 -3.57
C GLN A 145 -13.45 -11.46 -3.64
N LEU A 146 -12.34 -12.16 -3.32
CA LEU A 146 -12.32 -13.63 -3.30
C LEU A 146 -13.13 -14.22 -2.12
N VAL A 147 -13.06 -13.58 -0.95
CA VAL A 147 -13.77 -14.00 0.27
C VAL A 147 -15.26 -13.59 0.27
N ALA A 148 -15.64 -12.58 -0.53
CA ALA A 148 -17.03 -12.17 -0.72
C ALA A 148 -17.71 -12.76 -1.97
N GLY A 149 -16.93 -13.35 -2.90
CA GLY A 149 -17.42 -13.89 -4.17
C GLY A 149 -17.70 -15.39 -4.15
N ASP A 150 -18.33 -15.89 -5.22
CA ASP A 150 -18.74 -17.30 -5.37
C ASP A 150 -17.55 -18.23 -5.63
N THR A 151 -16.70 -18.43 -4.62
CA THR A 151 -15.51 -19.31 -4.65
C THR A 151 -15.72 -20.64 -3.92
N GLY A 152 -16.89 -20.84 -3.28
CA GLY A 152 -17.27 -22.10 -2.64
C GLY A 152 -16.68 -22.32 -1.24
N ASP A 153 -16.70 -21.28 -0.40
CA ASP A 153 -16.14 -21.27 0.97
C ASP A 153 -14.65 -21.64 1.04
N LEU A 154 -13.92 -21.53 -0.07
CA LEU A 154 -12.50 -21.90 -0.13
C LEU A 154 -11.63 -20.97 0.74
N PRO A 155 -10.70 -21.52 1.54
CA PRO A 155 -9.78 -20.72 2.33
C PRO A 155 -8.83 -19.92 1.42
N VAL A 156 -8.75 -18.61 1.69
CA VAL A 156 -7.92 -17.66 0.93
C VAL A 156 -6.71 -17.23 1.77
N TRP A 157 -5.51 -17.39 1.22
CA TRP A 157 -4.27 -16.78 1.72
C TRP A 157 -3.95 -15.51 0.94
N VAL A 158 -3.28 -14.55 1.59
CA VAL A 158 -2.91 -13.27 0.97
C VAL A 158 -1.39 -13.21 0.77
N ALA A 159 -0.96 -12.70 -0.39
CA ALA A 159 0.43 -12.60 -0.78
C ALA A 159 0.73 -11.27 -1.48
N GLY A 160 1.79 -10.58 -1.03
CA GLY A 160 2.08 -9.19 -1.36
C GLY A 160 1.51 -8.21 -0.33
N GLY A 161 2.35 -7.28 0.13
CA GLY A 161 2.02 -6.30 1.17
C GLY A 161 2.10 -6.85 2.59
N ILE A 162 2.66 -8.05 2.80
CA ILE A 162 2.57 -8.78 4.07
C ILE A 162 3.69 -8.38 5.04
N GLY A 163 3.32 -7.68 6.10
CA GLY A 163 4.13 -7.39 7.28
C GLY A 163 3.40 -7.77 8.57
N PRO A 164 4.00 -7.51 9.75
CA PRO A 164 3.42 -7.90 11.04
C PRO A 164 1.99 -7.39 11.29
N ARG A 165 1.67 -6.17 10.86
CA ARG A 165 0.36 -5.53 11.11
C ARG A 165 -0.64 -5.87 9.99
N THR A 166 -0.22 -5.84 8.73
CA THR A 166 -1.09 -6.23 7.59
C THR A 166 -1.43 -7.73 7.60
N ALA A 167 -0.56 -8.60 8.13
CA ALA A 167 -0.89 -10.01 8.32
C ALA A 167 -2.08 -10.19 9.28
N GLY A 168 -2.06 -9.51 10.43
CA GLY A 168 -3.19 -9.47 11.37
C GLY A 168 -4.47 -8.90 10.72
N ALA A 169 -4.33 -7.85 9.91
CA ALA A 169 -5.45 -7.30 9.14
C ALA A 169 -6.02 -8.29 8.12
N CYS A 170 -5.20 -9.05 7.39
CA CYS A 170 -5.69 -10.08 6.46
C CYS A 170 -6.57 -11.11 7.18
N LEU A 171 -6.14 -11.58 8.35
CA LEU A 171 -6.85 -12.57 9.16
C LEU A 171 -8.18 -12.03 9.71
N VAL A 172 -8.22 -10.78 10.17
CA VAL A 172 -9.48 -10.08 10.54
C VAL A 172 -10.38 -9.83 9.33
N GLY A 173 -9.80 -9.61 8.16
CA GLY A 173 -10.51 -9.56 6.88
C GLY A 173 -11.07 -10.90 6.40
N GLY A 174 -10.78 -12.01 7.09
CA GLY A 174 -11.28 -13.35 6.78
C GLY A 174 -10.33 -14.24 5.96
N ALA A 175 -9.07 -13.88 5.82
CA ALA A 175 -8.06 -14.77 5.22
C ALA A 175 -7.75 -15.96 6.14
N ALA A 176 -7.50 -17.13 5.55
CA ALA A 176 -7.06 -18.34 6.25
C ALA A 176 -5.60 -18.28 6.72
N GLY A 177 -4.82 -17.35 6.16
CA GLY A 177 -3.42 -17.11 6.50
C GLY A 177 -2.76 -16.13 5.53
N VAL A 178 -1.43 -16.06 5.56
CA VAL A 178 -0.62 -15.26 4.64
C VAL A 178 0.51 -16.07 4.03
N LEU A 179 1.05 -15.60 2.90
CA LEU A 179 2.27 -16.11 2.30
C LEU A 179 3.38 -15.05 2.39
N LEU A 180 4.55 -15.45 2.86
CA LEU A 180 5.78 -14.66 2.86
C LEU A 180 6.63 -15.07 1.65
N ASP A 181 7.11 -14.07 0.89
CA ASP A 181 8.12 -14.25 -0.16
C ASP A 181 9.28 -13.26 0.01
N SER A 182 9.11 -12.03 -0.48
CA SER A 182 10.10 -10.96 -0.55
C SER A 182 10.67 -10.59 0.81
N GLN A 183 9.87 -10.72 1.87
CA GLN A 183 10.23 -10.52 3.28
C GLN A 183 11.41 -11.39 3.73
N LEU A 184 11.63 -12.54 3.09
CA LEU A 184 12.67 -13.49 3.47
C LEU A 184 14.00 -13.26 2.73
N ALA A 185 14.05 -12.31 1.79
CA ALA A 185 15.18 -12.08 0.87
C ALA A 185 16.52 -11.70 1.52
N LEU A 186 16.53 -11.34 2.81
CA LEU A 186 17.73 -10.91 3.54
C LEU A 186 17.99 -11.71 4.82
N MET A 187 17.24 -12.80 5.05
CA MET A 187 17.48 -13.72 6.17
C MET A 187 18.75 -14.54 5.94
N PRO A 188 19.42 -15.09 6.98
CA PRO A 188 20.68 -15.82 6.80
C PRO A 188 20.58 -17.08 5.93
N GLU A 189 19.37 -17.65 5.79
CA GLU A 189 19.10 -18.80 4.93
C GLU A 189 18.88 -18.43 3.45
N ALA A 190 18.82 -17.15 3.10
CA ALA A 190 18.60 -16.67 1.73
C ALA A 190 19.89 -16.69 0.91
N GLU A 191 19.95 -17.59 -0.09
CA GLU A 191 21.15 -17.81 -0.91
C GLU A 191 21.22 -16.84 -2.13
N LEU A 192 20.49 -15.71 -2.06
CA LEU A 192 20.43 -14.71 -3.12
C LEU A 192 21.78 -13.99 -3.37
N PRO A 193 22.11 -13.65 -4.64
CA PRO A 193 23.33 -12.93 -4.99
C PRO A 193 23.54 -11.62 -4.21
N ALA A 194 24.79 -11.30 -3.88
CA ALA A 194 25.14 -10.18 -3.02
C ALA A 194 24.71 -8.80 -3.58
N ASP A 195 24.62 -8.64 -4.91
CA ASP A 195 24.11 -7.42 -5.54
C ASP A 195 22.58 -7.34 -5.49
N VAL A 196 21.88 -8.48 -5.66
CA VAL A 196 20.42 -8.59 -5.46
C VAL A 196 20.07 -8.21 -4.02
N GLN A 197 20.76 -8.77 -3.03
CA GLN A 197 20.59 -8.38 -1.64
C GLN A 197 20.92 -6.89 -1.41
N ALA A 198 21.94 -6.34 -2.08
CA ALA A 198 22.32 -4.93 -1.95
C ALA A 198 21.32 -3.96 -2.60
N ALA A 199 20.54 -4.41 -3.59
CA ALA A 199 19.41 -3.66 -4.15
C ALA A 199 18.21 -3.68 -3.19
N ILE A 200 17.83 -4.87 -2.70
CA ILE A 200 16.72 -5.04 -1.75
C ILE A 200 16.97 -4.29 -0.44
N ARG A 201 18.20 -4.25 0.08
CA ARG A 201 18.60 -3.44 1.26
C ARG A 201 18.43 -1.93 1.10
N ARG A 202 18.09 -1.41 -0.10
CA ARG A 202 18.02 0.02 -0.40
C ARG A 202 16.64 0.51 -0.85
N MET A 203 15.72 -0.41 -1.15
CA MET A 203 14.43 -0.05 -1.74
C MET A 203 13.44 0.48 -0.70
N ASP A 204 12.55 1.39 -1.11
CA ASP A 204 11.37 1.82 -0.33
C ASP A 204 10.05 1.21 -0.86
N GLY A 205 10.12 0.50 -2.00
CA GLY A 205 9.01 -0.18 -2.68
C GLY A 205 8.52 0.57 -3.93
N SER A 206 8.80 1.88 -4.03
CA SER A 206 8.43 2.69 -5.21
C SER A 206 9.31 2.45 -6.44
N GLU A 207 10.42 1.74 -6.29
CA GLU A 207 11.36 1.38 -7.37
C GLU A 207 10.89 0.20 -8.22
N THR A 208 9.82 -0.49 -7.81
CA THR A 208 9.30 -1.66 -8.52
C THR A 208 8.42 -1.26 -9.70
N VAL A 209 8.65 -1.91 -10.85
CA VAL A 209 7.94 -1.66 -12.10
C VAL A 209 7.00 -2.81 -12.44
N LEU A 210 5.92 -2.50 -13.18
CA LEU A 210 5.01 -3.48 -13.76
C LEU A 210 5.33 -3.64 -15.25
N VAL A 211 5.58 -4.86 -15.69
CA VAL A 211 5.91 -5.22 -17.09
C VAL A 211 4.90 -6.27 -17.54
N GLY A 212 3.92 -5.86 -18.35
CA GLY A 212 2.76 -6.71 -18.64
C GLY A 212 1.96 -7.00 -17.36
N ALA A 213 1.90 -8.28 -16.96
CA ALA A 213 1.28 -8.73 -15.72
C ALA A 213 2.28 -9.06 -14.60
N GLU A 214 3.56 -8.72 -14.76
CA GLU A 214 4.62 -9.05 -13.79
C GLU A 214 5.18 -7.81 -13.09
N ARG A 215 5.18 -7.78 -11.75
CA ARG A 215 5.89 -6.76 -10.96
C ARG A 215 7.26 -7.25 -10.54
N GLY A 216 8.25 -6.36 -10.61
CA GLY A 216 9.57 -6.66 -10.05
C GLY A 216 10.49 -5.47 -9.86
N LEU A 217 11.66 -5.76 -9.29
CA LEU A 217 12.77 -4.84 -9.11
C LEU A 217 13.81 -5.06 -10.21
N ARG A 218 14.15 -4.00 -10.96
CA ARG A 218 15.16 -4.04 -12.02
C ARG A 218 16.57 -3.80 -11.43
N ARG A 219 17.53 -4.67 -11.74
CA ARG A 219 18.91 -4.60 -11.18
C ARG A 219 19.64 -3.29 -11.54
N GLY A 220 19.36 -2.70 -12.70
CA GLY A 220 19.89 -1.39 -13.10
C GLY A 220 19.05 -0.18 -12.66
N GLY A 221 18.00 -0.39 -11.88
CA GLY A 221 16.98 0.61 -11.55
C GLY A 221 15.79 0.62 -12.52
N PRO A 222 14.70 1.34 -12.20
CA PRO A 222 13.39 1.19 -12.85
C PRO A 222 13.37 1.47 -14.35
N HIS A 223 14.33 2.23 -14.88
CA HIS A 223 14.43 2.55 -16.31
C HIS A 223 15.43 1.66 -17.09
N ASP A 224 16.13 0.72 -16.44
CA ASP A 224 16.99 -0.23 -17.15
C ASP A 224 16.19 -1.42 -17.67
N GLU A 225 15.54 -1.21 -18.83
CA GLU A 225 14.80 -2.23 -19.58
C GLU A 225 15.65 -3.45 -19.95
N THR A 226 16.99 -3.31 -20.01
CA THR A 226 17.91 -4.40 -20.35
C THR A 226 18.27 -5.28 -19.15
N SER A 227 18.08 -4.78 -17.94
CA SER A 227 18.30 -5.56 -16.71
C SER A 227 17.16 -6.52 -16.42
N GLU A 228 17.53 -7.65 -15.81
CA GLU A 228 16.63 -8.66 -15.27
C GLU A 228 15.59 -8.06 -14.30
N LEU A 229 14.33 -8.50 -14.45
CA LEU A 229 13.22 -8.14 -13.58
C LEU A 229 13.11 -9.18 -12.45
N LEU A 230 13.67 -8.86 -11.29
CA LEU A 230 13.62 -9.73 -10.11
C LEU A 230 12.17 -9.72 -9.56
N PRO A 231 11.52 -10.86 -9.29
CA PRO A 231 10.15 -10.90 -8.80
C PRO A 231 10.10 -10.57 -7.30
N ILE A 232 10.29 -9.29 -6.98
CA ILE A 232 10.25 -8.66 -5.66
C ILE A 232 9.16 -7.59 -5.68
N GLY A 233 8.27 -7.60 -4.69
CA GLY A 233 7.13 -6.69 -4.60
C GLY A 233 7.47 -5.30 -4.04
N GLN A 234 6.45 -4.44 -3.95
CA GLN A 234 6.51 -3.15 -3.24
C GLN A 234 6.75 -3.32 -1.74
N ASP A 235 6.61 -4.53 -1.22
CA ASP A 235 6.89 -4.95 0.14
C ASP A 235 8.32 -5.46 0.35
N GLY A 236 9.16 -5.51 -0.69
CA GLY A 236 10.56 -5.97 -0.59
C GLY A 236 11.44 -5.21 0.43
N TRP A 237 11.09 -3.96 0.77
CA TRP A 237 11.74 -3.21 1.85
C TRP A 237 11.57 -3.87 3.22
N LEU A 238 10.52 -4.67 3.45
CA LEU A 238 10.33 -5.44 4.68
C LEU A 238 11.44 -6.47 4.89
N ALA A 239 12.15 -6.90 3.85
CA ALA A 239 13.27 -7.83 4.02
C ALA A 239 14.35 -7.28 4.97
N ALA A 240 14.59 -5.96 4.93
CA ALA A 240 15.53 -5.31 5.85
C ALA A 240 14.99 -5.33 7.28
N VAL A 241 13.72 -4.96 7.46
CA VAL A 241 13.03 -4.97 8.76
C VAL A 241 12.96 -6.38 9.35
N PHE A 242 12.76 -7.41 8.53
CA PHE A 242 12.74 -8.81 8.97
C PHE A 242 14.12 -9.26 9.46
N ALA A 243 15.18 -8.97 8.71
CA ALA A 243 16.56 -9.31 9.07
C ALA A 243 17.11 -8.50 10.25
N GLU A 244 16.57 -7.29 10.50
CA GLU A 244 16.89 -6.49 11.71
C GLU A 244 16.10 -6.96 12.94
N ARG A 245 14.86 -7.43 12.76
CA ARG A 245 13.95 -7.83 13.85
C ARG A 245 14.13 -9.28 14.30
N TRP A 246 14.52 -10.18 13.42
CA TRP A 246 14.62 -11.62 13.70
C TRP A 246 15.97 -12.21 13.24
N PRO A 247 16.58 -13.11 14.04
CA PRO A 247 17.91 -13.65 13.73
C PRO A 247 17.92 -14.67 12.58
N ASP A 248 16.79 -15.31 12.29
CA ASP A 248 16.67 -16.41 11.32
C ASP A 248 15.22 -16.54 10.79
N THR A 249 15.04 -17.28 9.70
CA THR A 249 13.73 -17.46 9.04
C THR A 249 12.72 -18.17 9.95
N ALA A 250 13.18 -19.07 10.83
CA ALA A 250 12.31 -19.75 11.79
C ALA A 250 11.73 -18.78 12.82
N ALA A 251 12.53 -17.82 13.30
CA ALA A 251 12.12 -16.75 14.19
C ALA A 251 11.18 -15.75 13.51
N ALA A 252 11.43 -15.41 12.23
CA ALA A 252 10.55 -14.54 11.45
C ALA A 252 9.15 -15.15 11.23
N VAL A 253 9.08 -16.40 10.76
CA VAL A 253 7.81 -17.13 10.58
C VAL A 253 7.07 -17.28 11.90
N ARG A 254 7.79 -17.56 13.00
CA ARG A 254 7.22 -17.63 14.36
C ARG A 254 6.64 -16.28 14.80
N GLY A 255 7.37 -15.17 14.60
CA GLY A 255 6.93 -13.83 14.98
C GLY A 255 5.73 -13.31 14.18
N ILE A 256 5.62 -13.66 12.89
CA ILE A 256 4.41 -13.38 12.08
C ILE A 256 3.23 -14.23 12.57
N ARG A 257 3.45 -15.53 12.86
CA ARG A 257 2.42 -16.40 13.44
C ARG A 257 1.96 -15.94 14.82
N GLU A 258 2.87 -15.43 15.65
CA GLU A 258 2.55 -14.82 16.95
C GLU A 258 1.77 -13.50 16.77
N SER A 259 2.09 -12.69 15.77
CA SER A 259 1.34 -11.47 15.44
C SER A 259 -0.10 -11.79 15.01
N LEU A 260 -0.28 -12.77 14.12
CA LEU A 260 -1.60 -13.28 13.70
C LEU A 260 -2.44 -13.79 14.88
N LEU A 261 -1.84 -14.59 15.77
CA LEU A 261 -2.51 -15.13 16.95
C LEU A 261 -2.81 -14.05 18.01
N ALA A 262 -1.96 -13.03 18.13
CA ALA A 262 -2.21 -11.88 19.00
C ALA A 262 -3.41 -11.06 18.51
N THR A 263 -3.54 -10.81 17.19
CA THR A 263 -4.72 -10.12 16.63
C THR A 263 -6.01 -10.93 16.84
N LEU A 264 -5.97 -12.26 16.74
CA LEU A 264 -7.14 -13.11 17.06
C LEU A 264 -7.55 -13.11 18.54
N ALA A 265 -6.65 -12.72 19.45
CA ALA A 265 -6.90 -12.63 20.88
C ALA A 265 -7.17 -11.18 21.36
N ASP A 266 -7.30 -10.24 20.42
CA ASP A 266 -7.42 -8.81 20.69
C ASP A 266 -8.87 -8.35 20.49
N ASP A 267 -9.73 -8.66 21.48
CA ASP A 267 -11.14 -8.22 21.50
C ASP A 267 -11.27 -6.68 21.35
N SER A 268 -10.24 -5.91 21.73
CA SER A 268 -10.20 -4.45 21.61
C SER A 268 -9.90 -3.94 20.19
N ALA A 269 -9.49 -4.81 19.26
CA ALA A 269 -9.03 -4.41 17.93
C ALA A 269 -10.06 -3.61 17.10
N GLY A 270 -11.36 -3.81 17.35
CA GLY A 270 -12.44 -3.06 16.70
C GLY A 270 -12.81 -1.73 17.37
N GLU A 271 -12.45 -1.52 18.65
CA GLU A 271 -12.82 -0.32 19.43
C GLU A 271 -12.46 1.02 18.75
N PRO A 272 -11.30 1.18 18.07
CA PRO A 272 -10.92 2.46 17.49
C PRO A 272 -11.85 3.01 16.40
N LEU A 273 -12.76 2.19 15.85
CA LEU A 273 -13.74 2.61 14.85
C LEU A 273 -15.20 2.58 15.33
N LEU A 274 -15.44 2.31 16.62
CA LEU A 274 -16.78 2.31 17.22
C LEU A 274 -17.37 3.73 17.42
N PRO A 275 -18.70 3.85 17.65
CA PRO A 275 -19.30 5.12 18.04
C PRO A 275 -18.66 5.66 19.32
N GLY A 276 -18.23 6.93 19.31
CA GLY A 276 -17.55 7.54 20.46
C GLY A 276 -16.10 7.07 20.67
N ALA A 277 -15.46 6.44 19.68
CA ALA A 277 -14.02 6.17 19.73
C ALA A 277 -13.19 7.48 19.85
N PRO A 278 -11.94 7.44 20.35
CA PRO A 278 -11.19 8.65 20.69
C PRO A 278 -10.97 9.67 19.57
N LEU A 279 -10.98 9.26 18.29
CA LEU A 279 -10.95 10.21 17.17
C LEU A 279 -12.32 10.87 16.94
N ALA A 280 -13.42 10.14 17.11
CA ALA A 280 -14.77 10.66 16.96
C ALA A 280 -15.07 11.76 18.00
N GLU A 281 -14.74 11.50 19.28
CA GLU A 281 -14.82 12.50 20.36
C GLU A 281 -13.99 13.75 20.04
N ALA A 282 -12.72 13.55 19.63
CA ALA A 282 -11.80 14.65 19.34
C ALA A 282 -12.21 15.49 18.11
N LEU A 283 -13.08 14.95 17.25
CA LEU A 283 -13.65 15.61 16.07
C LEU A 283 -15.09 16.13 16.29
N GLY A 284 -15.74 15.80 17.40
CA GLY A 284 -17.14 16.13 17.67
C GLY A 284 -18.17 15.35 16.85
N VAL A 285 -17.79 14.19 16.28
CA VAL A 285 -18.66 13.35 15.44
C VAL A 285 -19.06 12.05 16.15
N ARG A 286 -20.06 11.35 15.62
CA ARG A 286 -20.49 10.05 16.16
C ARG A 286 -19.49 8.94 15.84
N MET A 287 -19.01 8.91 14.60
CA MET A 287 -18.13 7.86 14.06
C MET A 287 -16.81 8.45 13.57
N PRO A 288 -15.66 7.78 13.73
CA PRO A 288 -14.37 8.21 13.18
C PRO A 288 -14.24 7.85 11.69
N VAL A 289 -15.32 8.13 10.94
CA VAL A 289 -15.48 7.87 9.50
C VAL A 289 -15.61 9.22 8.80
N ALA A 290 -14.71 9.53 7.88
CA ALA A 290 -14.73 10.74 7.09
C ALA A 290 -15.12 10.45 5.63
N GLN A 291 -15.90 11.35 5.04
CA GLN A 291 -16.08 11.44 3.60
C GLN A 291 -14.94 12.29 3.02
N GLY A 292 -14.07 11.71 2.21
CA GLY A 292 -12.92 12.39 1.63
C GLY A 292 -13.32 13.46 0.61
N PRO A 293 -12.62 14.62 0.55
CA PRO A 293 -13.00 15.71 -0.35
C PRO A 293 -12.81 15.33 -1.83
N MET A 294 -13.90 15.33 -2.59
CA MET A 294 -13.93 14.92 -4.00
C MET A 294 -14.35 16.11 -4.88
N THR A 295 -13.50 16.48 -5.84
CA THR A 295 -13.72 17.63 -6.73
C THR A 295 -14.87 17.38 -7.70
N ARG A 296 -15.86 18.30 -7.78
CA ARG A 296 -17.12 18.14 -8.54
C ARG A 296 -17.97 16.96 -8.04
N VAL A 297 -17.94 16.74 -6.74
CA VAL A 297 -18.74 15.74 -6.02
C VAL A 297 -19.11 16.29 -4.65
N SER A 298 -18.14 16.57 -3.78
CA SER A 298 -18.41 17.05 -2.41
C SER A 298 -18.48 18.56 -2.28
N ASP A 299 -18.61 19.30 -3.37
CA ASP A 299 -18.87 20.75 -3.40
C ASP A 299 -20.36 21.12 -3.18
N GLU A 300 -21.25 20.13 -2.99
CA GLU A 300 -22.67 20.34 -2.67
C GLU A 300 -22.98 20.21 -1.16
N ALA A 301 -23.46 21.30 -0.56
CA ALA A 301 -23.73 21.39 0.89
C ALA A 301 -24.77 20.38 1.39
N GLY A 302 -25.77 20.04 0.57
CA GLY A 302 -26.79 19.04 0.91
C GLY A 302 -26.19 17.65 1.15
N PHE A 303 -25.21 17.26 0.34
CA PHE A 303 -24.54 15.97 0.48
C PHE A 303 -23.67 15.93 1.75
N ALA A 304 -22.96 17.02 2.08
CA ALA A 304 -22.26 17.16 3.34
C ALA A 304 -23.21 17.05 4.55
N ALA A 305 -24.40 17.66 4.46
CA ALA A 305 -25.40 17.61 5.53
C ALA A 305 -25.97 16.20 5.77
N ALA A 306 -26.09 15.38 4.71
CA ALA A 306 -26.48 13.97 4.79
C ALA A 306 -25.40 13.11 5.45
N VAL A 307 -24.13 13.24 5.04
CA VAL A 307 -23.00 12.53 5.68
C VAL A 307 -22.89 12.86 7.18
N ALA A 308 -23.05 14.14 7.55
CA ALA A 308 -23.12 14.56 8.95
C ALA A 308 -24.37 14.06 9.67
N GLY A 309 -25.48 13.80 8.96
CA GLY A 309 -26.67 13.13 9.49
C GLY A 309 -26.43 11.64 9.78
N GLY A 310 -25.65 10.97 8.92
CA GLY A 310 -25.06 9.65 9.19
C GLY A 310 -24.04 9.65 10.33
N GLY A 311 -23.63 10.82 10.83
CA GLY A 311 -22.73 10.98 11.97
C GLY A 311 -21.25 10.73 11.65
N GLY A 312 -20.88 10.72 10.37
CA GLY A 312 -19.48 10.84 9.92
C GLY A 312 -19.06 12.30 9.74
N LEU A 313 -17.79 12.54 9.38
CA LEU A 313 -17.24 13.87 9.11
C LEU A 313 -17.23 14.17 7.59
N PRO A 314 -18.07 15.08 7.08
CA PRO A 314 -18.01 15.50 5.68
C PRO A 314 -16.83 16.43 5.40
N PHE A 315 -16.29 16.36 4.17
CA PHE A 315 -15.31 17.33 3.66
C PHE A 315 -15.74 17.90 2.31
N VAL A 316 -15.92 19.23 2.24
CA VAL A 316 -16.28 19.93 1.01
C VAL A 316 -15.06 20.35 0.20
N ALA A 317 -15.05 20.09 -1.11
CA ALA A 317 -13.87 20.28 -1.94
C ALA A 317 -13.82 21.67 -2.61
N LEU A 318 -12.78 22.47 -2.35
CA LEU A 318 -12.60 23.77 -3.04
C LEU A 318 -11.85 23.66 -4.36
N ALA A 319 -11.08 22.59 -4.59
CA ALA A 319 -10.32 22.37 -5.82
C ALA A 319 -9.54 23.63 -6.28
N LEU A 320 -9.87 24.16 -7.45
CA LEU A 320 -9.32 25.41 -8.02
C LEU A 320 -10.37 26.54 -8.08
N ASN A 321 -11.41 26.47 -7.24
CA ASN A 321 -12.48 27.46 -7.20
C ASN A 321 -11.96 28.81 -6.68
N GLY A 322 -12.43 29.91 -7.29
CA GLY A 322 -12.10 31.27 -6.88
C GLY A 322 -12.77 31.69 -5.54
N PRO A 323 -12.48 32.91 -5.05
CA PRO A 323 -13.00 33.39 -3.76
C PRO A 323 -14.53 33.37 -3.67
N GLU A 324 -15.25 33.78 -4.71
CA GLU A 324 -16.72 33.88 -4.71
C GLU A 324 -17.37 32.51 -4.63
N GLN A 325 -16.89 31.55 -5.43
CA GLN A 325 -17.39 30.17 -5.44
C GLN A 325 -17.01 29.42 -4.16
N SER A 326 -15.80 29.64 -3.63
CA SER A 326 -15.37 29.07 -2.35
C SER A 326 -16.22 29.61 -1.20
N ARG A 327 -16.46 30.92 -1.17
CA ARG A 327 -17.36 31.57 -0.21
C ARG A 327 -18.77 31.01 -0.30
N ARG A 328 -19.33 30.88 -1.50
CA ARG A 328 -20.66 30.27 -1.71
C ARG A 328 -20.75 28.89 -1.05
N ILE A 329 -19.87 27.96 -1.45
CA ILE A 329 -19.88 26.57 -0.96
C ILE A 329 -19.75 26.52 0.57
N LEU A 330 -18.79 27.27 1.13
CA LEU A 330 -18.51 27.25 2.57
C LEU A 330 -19.63 27.91 3.39
N THR A 331 -20.24 28.99 2.90
CA THR A 331 -21.38 29.64 3.58
C THR A 331 -22.66 28.80 3.51
N GLU A 332 -22.96 28.18 2.37
CA GLU A 332 -24.08 27.24 2.25
C GLU A 332 -23.90 26.01 3.15
N THR A 333 -22.68 25.47 3.22
CA THR A 333 -22.34 24.35 4.11
C THR A 333 -22.49 24.74 5.58
N ALA A 334 -21.92 25.88 5.99
CA ALA A 334 -22.07 26.38 7.36
C ALA A 334 -23.54 26.56 7.76
N GLY A 335 -24.35 27.17 6.89
CA GLY A 335 -25.77 27.43 7.14
C GLY A 335 -26.63 26.17 7.26
N LEU A 336 -26.28 25.08 6.55
CA LEU A 336 -27.03 23.82 6.56
C LEU A 336 -26.54 22.83 7.62
N LEU A 337 -25.28 22.92 8.04
CA LEU A 337 -24.73 22.04 9.09
C LEU A 337 -24.88 22.62 10.50
N GLY A 338 -24.86 23.95 10.64
CA GLY A 338 -24.92 24.63 11.94
C GLY A 338 -23.71 24.27 12.80
N ASP A 339 -23.94 23.96 14.08
CA ASP A 339 -22.89 23.58 15.03
C ASP A 339 -22.28 22.18 14.77
N ARG A 340 -22.79 21.42 13.79
CA ARG A 340 -22.23 20.10 13.43
C ARG A 340 -20.86 20.27 12.77
N PRO A 341 -19.81 19.58 13.21
CA PRO A 341 -18.47 19.72 12.64
C PRO A 341 -18.40 19.22 11.19
N TRP A 342 -17.62 19.94 10.38
CA TRP A 342 -17.34 19.63 8.98
C TRP A 342 -15.95 20.13 8.59
N GLY A 343 -15.43 19.62 7.48
CA GLY A 343 -14.10 19.98 6.99
C GLY A 343 -14.07 20.52 5.57
N VAL A 344 -12.93 21.09 5.20
CA VAL A 344 -12.65 21.62 3.85
C VAL A 344 -11.46 20.93 3.19
N GLY A 345 -11.58 20.57 1.91
CA GLY A 345 -10.50 20.01 1.10
C GLY A 345 -9.84 21.07 0.22
N VAL A 346 -8.54 21.28 0.38
CA VAL A 346 -7.73 22.25 -0.37
C VAL A 346 -6.50 21.60 -1.01
N LEU A 347 -6.08 22.10 -2.16
CA LEU A 347 -4.88 21.64 -2.84
C LEU A 347 -3.66 22.47 -2.37
N GLY A 348 -2.73 21.83 -1.66
CA GLY A 348 -1.51 22.47 -1.14
C GLY A 348 -0.58 23.04 -2.21
N PHE A 349 -0.75 22.57 -3.45
CA PHE A 349 -0.06 22.97 -4.67
C PHE A 349 -0.89 23.89 -5.60
N ALA A 350 -2.09 24.34 -5.20
CA ALA A 350 -2.85 25.33 -5.97
C ALA A 350 -2.04 26.64 -6.13
N PRO A 351 -2.25 27.41 -7.21
CA PRO A 351 -1.66 28.74 -7.40
C PRO A 351 -1.81 29.64 -6.16
N ASP A 352 -0.78 30.43 -5.88
CA ASP A 352 -0.65 31.17 -4.63
C ASP A 352 -1.79 32.18 -4.39
N ASP A 353 -2.33 32.76 -5.46
CA ASP A 353 -3.48 33.66 -5.47
C ASP A 353 -4.79 32.92 -5.15
N ILE A 354 -5.09 31.82 -5.85
CA ILE A 354 -6.26 30.97 -5.59
C ILE A 354 -6.20 30.44 -4.15
N ARG A 355 -5.02 29.97 -3.72
CA ARG A 355 -4.82 29.39 -2.39
C ARG A 355 -4.93 30.45 -1.28
N ALA A 356 -4.44 31.66 -1.49
CA ALA A 356 -4.64 32.76 -0.55
C ALA A 356 -6.13 33.11 -0.41
N ALA A 357 -6.82 33.31 -1.54
CA ALA A 357 -8.25 33.59 -1.57
C ALA A 357 -9.11 32.51 -0.89
N GLN A 358 -8.80 31.23 -1.11
CA GLN A 358 -9.43 30.11 -0.40
C GLN A 358 -9.14 30.16 1.11
N LEU A 359 -7.89 30.39 1.51
CA LEU A 359 -7.50 30.46 2.93
C LEU A 359 -8.16 31.63 3.68
N ASP A 360 -8.35 32.78 3.05
CA ASP A 360 -8.99 33.93 3.68
C ASP A 360 -10.49 33.67 3.95
N VAL A 361 -11.19 33.03 3.00
CA VAL A 361 -12.57 32.57 3.22
C VAL A 361 -12.64 31.48 4.30
N ILE A 362 -11.67 30.57 4.36
CA ILE A 362 -11.58 29.54 5.41
C ILE A 362 -11.34 30.16 6.80
N ARG A 363 -10.52 31.20 6.92
CA ARG A 363 -10.29 31.95 8.18
C ARG A 363 -11.53 32.67 8.69
N GLU A 364 -12.38 33.14 7.78
CA GLU A 364 -13.62 33.83 8.12
C GLU A 364 -14.72 32.84 8.57
N ILE A 365 -14.91 31.74 7.83
CA ILE A 365 -16.02 30.79 8.05
C ILE A 365 -15.67 29.71 9.09
N ARG A 366 -14.37 29.43 9.28
CA ARG A 366 -13.82 28.52 10.31
C ARG A 366 -14.47 27.12 10.36
N PRO A 367 -14.37 26.31 9.28
CA PRO A 367 -14.68 24.89 9.35
C PRO A 367 -13.84 24.20 10.44
N ALA A 368 -14.42 23.18 11.10
CA ALA A 368 -13.74 22.48 12.20
C ALA A 368 -12.46 21.77 11.75
N CYS A 369 -12.42 21.28 10.50
CA CYS A 369 -11.30 20.52 9.95
C CYS A 369 -10.84 21.04 8.57
N ALA A 370 -9.62 20.68 8.18
CA ALA A 370 -9.12 20.85 6.82
C ALA A 370 -8.29 19.64 6.38
N ILE A 371 -8.35 19.29 5.10
CA ILE A 371 -7.46 18.33 4.44
C ILE A 371 -6.67 19.08 3.36
N ILE A 372 -5.34 18.97 3.41
CA ILE A 372 -4.44 19.61 2.45
C ILE A 372 -3.76 18.53 1.59
N ALA A 373 -4.32 18.28 0.41
CA ALA A 373 -3.75 17.34 -0.57
C ALA A 373 -2.46 17.92 -1.16
N GLY A 374 -1.34 17.19 -1.06
CA GLY A 374 -0.01 17.73 -1.39
C GLY A 374 0.43 18.90 -0.49
N GLY A 375 -0.11 19.00 0.73
CA GLY A 375 0.21 20.04 1.70
C GLY A 375 1.59 19.90 2.35
N ARG A 376 2.02 20.97 3.04
CA ARG A 376 3.25 21.03 3.82
C ARG A 376 2.96 21.46 5.27
N PRO A 377 3.75 21.04 6.27
CA PRO A 377 3.55 21.38 7.68
C PRO A 377 3.32 22.87 8.01
N PRO A 378 3.96 23.86 7.34
CA PRO A 378 3.64 25.27 7.57
C PRO A 378 2.21 25.67 7.15
N GLN A 379 1.64 25.02 6.14
CA GLN A 379 0.25 25.26 5.71
C GLN A 379 -0.74 24.67 6.72
N ALA A 380 -0.46 23.49 7.28
CA ALA A 380 -1.26 22.92 8.36
C ALA A 380 -1.22 23.80 9.62
N LYS A 381 -0.03 24.16 10.09
CA LYS A 381 0.15 25.02 11.28
C LYS A 381 -0.54 26.38 11.17
N ALA A 382 -0.60 26.95 9.97
CA ALA A 382 -1.30 28.22 9.71
C ALA A 382 -2.83 28.12 9.85
N LEU A 383 -3.41 26.91 9.71
CA LEU A 383 -4.82 26.63 9.98
C LEU A 383 -5.02 26.21 11.46
N GLU A 384 -4.11 25.40 12.01
CA GLU A 384 -4.16 24.98 13.42
C GLU A 384 -4.06 26.18 14.38
N ALA A 385 -3.35 27.25 14.01
CA ALA A 385 -3.29 28.52 14.74
C ALA A 385 -4.62 29.29 14.77
N GLU A 386 -5.52 29.05 13.82
CA GLU A 386 -6.90 29.59 13.78
C GLU A 386 -7.92 28.66 14.48
N GLY A 387 -7.44 27.54 15.06
CA GLY A 387 -8.26 26.49 15.67
C GLY A 387 -8.75 25.41 14.68
N ILE A 388 -8.40 25.52 13.39
CA ILE A 388 -8.88 24.61 12.33
C ILE A 388 -7.99 23.36 12.30
N ARG A 389 -8.58 22.18 12.50
CA ARG A 389 -7.84 20.92 12.59
C ARG A 389 -7.37 20.44 11.21
N ALA A 390 -6.12 20.74 10.85
CA ALA A 390 -5.57 20.42 9.53
C ALA A 390 -4.87 19.04 9.46
N PHE A 391 -5.25 18.23 8.47
CA PHE A 391 -4.64 16.95 8.11
C PHE A 391 -3.85 17.06 6.81
N LEU A 392 -2.72 16.38 6.71
CA LEU A 392 -1.85 16.34 5.53
C LEU A 392 -1.91 14.97 4.85
N HIS A 393 -2.12 14.92 3.52
CA HIS A 393 -1.86 13.68 2.76
C HIS A 393 -0.36 13.37 2.75
N VAL A 394 0.00 12.12 3.03
CA VAL A 394 1.39 11.68 3.07
C VAL A 394 1.54 10.36 2.29
N PRO A 395 2.11 10.37 1.06
CA PRO A 395 2.26 9.18 0.22
C PRO A 395 3.59 8.42 0.42
N SER A 396 4.38 8.74 1.45
CA SER A 396 5.62 7.99 1.74
C SER A 396 6.05 8.05 3.21
N PRO A 397 6.72 6.99 3.73
CA PRO A 397 7.32 6.99 5.06
C PRO A 397 8.45 8.04 5.18
N GLY A 398 9.19 8.30 4.09
CA GLY A 398 10.23 9.32 4.04
C GLY A 398 9.69 10.74 4.25
N LEU A 399 8.52 11.06 3.68
CA LEU A 399 7.84 12.34 3.91
C LEU A 399 7.21 12.40 5.30
N LEU A 400 6.65 11.29 5.81
CA LEU A 400 6.13 11.20 7.18
C LEU A 400 7.21 11.51 8.23
N ARG A 401 8.40 10.92 8.10
CA ARG A 401 9.59 11.22 8.93
C ARG A 401 9.98 12.71 8.87
N GLN A 402 9.74 13.41 7.75
CA GLN A 402 10.00 14.86 7.66
C GLN A 402 8.89 15.67 8.34
N PHE A 403 7.62 15.31 8.13
CA PHE A 403 6.47 16.04 8.67
C PHE A 403 6.38 15.92 10.20
N LEU A 404 6.67 14.75 10.75
CA LEU A 404 6.77 14.53 12.21
C LEU A 404 7.87 15.42 12.85
N ARG A 405 9.06 15.48 12.23
CA ARG A 405 10.17 16.37 12.66
C ARG A 405 9.83 17.85 12.50
N ALA A 406 9.03 18.21 11.49
CA ALA A 406 8.50 19.56 11.33
C ALA A 406 7.35 19.89 12.34
N GLY A 407 6.94 18.93 13.18
CA GLY A 407 5.93 19.12 14.22
C GLY A 407 4.48 18.94 13.76
N ALA A 408 4.23 18.35 12.59
CA ALA A 408 2.88 17.90 12.23
C ALA A 408 2.53 16.61 12.99
N ARG A 409 1.24 16.39 13.25
CA ARG A 409 0.72 15.21 13.97
C ARG A 409 -0.50 14.56 13.30
N ARG A 410 -0.98 15.13 12.19
CA ARG A 410 -2.29 14.87 11.59
C ARG A 410 -2.15 14.47 10.12
N PHE A 411 -2.55 13.25 9.79
CA PHE A 411 -2.18 12.63 8.53
C PHE A 411 -3.35 11.91 7.84
N VAL A 412 -3.31 11.88 6.52
CA VAL A 412 -4.07 10.95 5.68
C VAL A 412 -3.07 10.01 5.01
N PHE A 413 -3.23 8.70 5.26
CA PHE A 413 -2.40 7.62 4.73
C PHE A 413 -3.14 6.96 3.57
N GLU A 414 -2.76 7.32 2.35
CA GLU A 414 -3.53 7.08 1.13
C GLU A 414 -2.81 6.12 0.17
N GLY A 415 -3.36 4.92 0.00
CA GLY A 415 -2.85 3.92 -0.93
C GLY A 415 -3.29 4.14 -2.38
N ALA A 416 -2.56 3.51 -3.31
CA ALA A 416 -2.76 3.62 -4.76
C ALA A 416 -4.16 3.19 -5.27
N GLU A 417 -4.95 2.53 -4.42
CA GLU A 417 -6.31 2.07 -4.69
C GLU A 417 -7.39 3.14 -4.41
N CYS A 418 -7.00 4.37 -4.07
CA CYS A 418 -7.94 5.49 -4.00
C CYS A 418 -8.37 5.97 -5.40
N GLY A 419 -9.53 6.63 -5.49
CA GLY A 419 -9.94 7.35 -6.70
C GLY A 419 -9.37 8.76 -6.71
N GLY A 420 -8.99 9.27 -7.89
CA GLY A 420 -8.33 10.58 -8.01
C GLY A 420 -6.81 10.45 -8.17
N HIS A 421 -6.03 11.43 -7.68
CA HIS A 421 -4.57 11.42 -7.83
C HIS A 421 -3.93 10.48 -6.81
N VAL A 422 -3.16 9.49 -7.28
CA VAL A 422 -2.67 8.41 -6.42
C VAL A 422 -1.15 8.45 -6.17
N GLY A 423 -0.71 7.88 -5.03
CA GLY A 423 0.69 7.55 -4.78
C GLY A 423 1.12 6.25 -5.50
N PRO A 424 2.42 5.94 -5.58
CA PRO A 424 2.92 4.77 -6.31
C PRO A 424 2.78 3.43 -5.55
N ARG A 425 2.38 3.45 -4.27
CA ARG A 425 2.28 2.24 -3.43
C ARG A 425 0.84 1.89 -3.06
N ALA A 426 0.51 0.61 -3.12
CA ALA A 426 -0.73 0.07 -2.57
C ALA A 426 -0.83 0.28 -1.05
N SER A 427 -2.05 0.21 -0.53
CA SER A 427 -2.39 0.49 0.86
C SER A 427 -1.57 -0.33 1.85
N PHE A 428 -1.48 -1.65 1.70
CA PHE A 428 -0.75 -2.52 2.62
C PHE A 428 0.75 -2.19 2.79
N PRO A 429 1.60 -2.19 1.73
CA PRO A 429 3.02 -1.86 1.88
C PRO A 429 3.27 -0.40 2.29
N LEU A 430 2.36 0.53 1.96
CA LEU A 430 2.45 1.92 2.42
C LEU A 430 2.11 2.05 3.91
N TRP A 431 0.97 1.51 4.35
CA TRP A 431 0.46 1.64 5.71
C TRP A 431 1.34 0.92 6.74
N GLU A 432 1.89 -0.27 6.42
CA GLU A 432 2.87 -0.94 7.30
C GLU A 432 4.12 -0.07 7.49
N ALA A 433 4.68 0.50 6.42
CA ALA A 433 5.84 1.40 6.49
C ALA A 433 5.55 2.67 7.30
N GLN A 434 4.34 3.22 7.17
CA GLN A 434 3.94 4.43 7.89
C GLN A 434 3.63 4.16 9.37
N LEU A 435 3.06 3.01 9.71
CA LEU A 435 2.87 2.58 11.09
C LEU A 435 4.20 2.33 11.80
N LEU A 436 5.19 1.71 11.14
CA LEU A 436 6.55 1.58 11.69
C LEU A 436 7.22 2.95 11.92
N VAL A 437 7.04 3.92 11.02
CA VAL A 437 7.54 5.29 11.23
C VAL A 437 6.86 5.99 12.42
N LEU A 438 5.58 5.69 12.69
CA LEU A 438 4.91 6.20 13.89
C LEU A 438 5.38 5.48 15.16
N ASP A 439 5.66 4.18 15.11
CA ASP A 439 6.27 3.45 16.25
C ASP A 439 7.65 4.04 16.58
N GLU A 440 8.56 4.13 15.61
CA GLU A 440 9.90 4.72 15.80
C GLU A 440 9.83 6.13 16.40
N TYR A 441 8.89 6.96 15.92
CA TYR A 441 8.69 8.30 16.43
C TYR A 441 8.20 8.29 17.89
N LEU A 442 7.20 7.45 18.21
CA LEU A 442 6.62 7.36 19.55
C LEU A 442 7.47 6.55 20.54
N ASP A 443 8.48 5.81 20.08
CA ASP A 443 9.51 5.21 20.93
C ASP A 443 10.49 6.30 21.41
N GLY A 444 10.79 7.30 20.57
CA GLY A 444 11.57 8.49 20.92
C GLY A 444 10.78 9.56 21.68
N ASP A 445 9.48 9.70 21.41
CA ASP A 445 8.56 10.64 22.07
C ASP A 445 7.19 9.98 22.38
N PRO A 446 7.09 9.19 23.47
CA PRO A 446 5.82 8.60 23.90
C PRO A 446 4.75 9.64 24.24
N SER A 447 5.14 10.87 24.61
CA SER A 447 4.22 11.92 25.05
C SER A 447 3.35 12.48 23.92
N ALA A 448 3.80 12.37 22.68
CA ALA A 448 3.06 12.81 21.51
C ALA A 448 1.97 11.85 21.04
N ALA A 449 1.84 10.64 21.60
CA ALA A 449 0.89 9.65 21.09
C ALA A 449 -0.56 10.17 21.08
N GLY A 450 -1.03 10.79 22.17
CA GLY A 450 -2.35 11.44 22.25
C GLY A 450 -2.54 12.71 21.38
N GLN A 451 -1.51 13.10 20.61
CA GLN A 451 -1.56 14.16 19.61
C GLN A 451 -1.62 13.61 18.17
N VAL A 452 -1.25 12.33 17.96
CA VAL A 452 -1.22 11.70 16.64
C VAL A 452 -2.63 11.31 16.21
N GLU A 453 -3.04 11.79 15.04
CA GLU A 453 -4.38 11.59 14.48
C GLU A 453 -4.27 11.18 13.00
N VAL A 454 -4.76 9.98 12.64
CA VAL A 454 -4.54 9.37 11.32
C VAL A 454 -5.86 8.93 10.70
N PHE A 455 -6.11 9.35 9.47
CA PHE A 455 -7.10 8.74 8.58
C PHE A 455 -6.42 7.80 7.60
N PHE A 456 -6.89 6.55 7.51
CA PHE A 456 -6.50 5.62 6.45
C PHE A 456 -7.44 5.77 5.25
N ALA A 457 -6.89 5.76 4.03
CA ALA A 457 -7.63 6.04 2.80
C ALA A 457 -7.14 5.16 1.62
N GLY A 458 -8.03 4.87 0.69
CA GLY A 458 -7.80 3.90 -0.39
C GLY A 458 -8.46 2.55 -0.08
N GLY A 459 -9.27 2.04 -1.03
CA GLY A 459 -9.95 0.74 -0.94
C GLY A 459 -10.99 0.50 0.18
N ILE A 460 -11.08 1.35 1.20
CA ILE A 460 -12.04 1.18 2.32
C ILE A 460 -13.45 1.50 1.84
N HIS A 461 -14.36 0.55 2.01
CA HIS A 461 -15.72 0.61 1.46
C HIS A 461 -16.82 0.00 2.34
N ASP A 462 -16.47 -0.79 3.36
CA ASP A 462 -17.41 -1.59 4.15
C ASP A 462 -16.91 -1.86 5.58
N ALA A 463 -17.63 -2.69 6.34
CA ALA A 463 -17.25 -3.09 7.69
C ALA A 463 -16.00 -4.00 7.75
N ARG A 464 -15.75 -4.85 6.75
CA ARG A 464 -14.57 -5.71 6.66
C ARG A 464 -13.31 -4.88 6.48
N SER A 465 -13.26 -4.06 5.44
CA SER A 465 -12.14 -3.16 5.15
C SER A 465 -11.87 -2.17 6.30
N ALA A 466 -12.90 -1.70 7.00
CA ALA A 466 -12.75 -0.91 8.23
C ALA A 466 -12.14 -1.73 9.39
N ALA A 467 -12.64 -2.93 9.69
CA ALA A 467 -12.12 -3.78 10.76
C ALA A 467 -10.65 -4.18 10.54
N MET A 468 -10.25 -4.37 9.28
CA MET A 468 -8.85 -4.62 8.88
C MET A 468 -7.93 -3.45 9.25
N VAL A 469 -8.36 -2.21 8.97
CA VAL A 469 -7.64 -0.98 9.35
C VAL A 469 -7.55 -0.86 10.88
N ALA A 470 -8.64 -1.13 11.59
CA ALA A 470 -8.66 -1.10 13.05
C ALA A 470 -7.66 -2.10 13.65
N ALA A 471 -7.62 -3.34 13.13
CA ALA A 471 -6.70 -4.38 13.57
C ALA A 471 -5.21 -4.04 13.33
N MET A 472 -4.82 -3.54 12.15
CA MET A 472 -3.43 -3.12 11.93
C MET A 472 -3.03 -1.90 12.75
N ALA A 473 -3.99 -1.02 13.07
CA ALA A 473 -3.77 0.16 13.90
C ALA A 473 -3.80 -0.12 15.41
N ALA A 474 -4.39 -1.23 15.88
CA ALA A 474 -4.62 -1.53 17.29
C ALA A 474 -3.38 -1.42 18.21
N PRO A 475 -2.16 -1.84 17.80
CA PRO A 475 -0.96 -1.61 18.61
C PRO A 475 -0.55 -0.14 18.74
N LEU A 476 -0.96 0.73 17.79
CA LEU A 476 -0.73 2.18 17.83
C LEU A 476 -1.80 2.90 18.65
N THR A 477 -3.08 2.50 18.54
CA THR A 477 -4.18 3.09 19.31
C THR A 477 -4.06 2.81 20.80
N ARG A 478 -3.56 1.61 21.18
CA ARG A 478 -3.16 1.29 22.57
C ARG A 478 -2.08 2.22 23.15
N ARG A 479 -1.29 2.90 22.31
CA ARG A 479 -0.32 3.93 22.76
C ARG A 479 -0.99 5.29 22.99
N GLY A 480 -2.27 5.45 22.63
CA GLY A 480 -3.06 6.68 22.75
C GLY A 480 -3.27 7.43 21.44
N ALA A 481 -2.77 6.93 20.31
CA ALA A 481 -3.02 7.55 19.00
C ALA A 481 -4.47 7.39 18.57
N ARG A 482 -5.01 8.39 17.86
CA ARG A 482 -6.39 8.40 17.38
C ARG A 482 -6.41 8.03 15.90
N ILE A 483 -7.21 7.03 15.50
CA ILE A 483 -7.32 6.61 14.09
C ILE A 483 -8.75 6.63 13.60
N GLY A 484 -8.91 6.71 12.29
CA GLY A 484 -10.18 6.67 11.58
C GLY A 484 -10.01 6.22 10.14
N VAL A 485 -11.12 6.10 9.43
CA VAL A 485 -11.15 5.78 8.00
C VAL A 485 -11.68 6.96 7.18
N LEU A 486 -11.10 7.18 6.01
CA LEU A 486 -11.52 8.20 5.06
C LEU A 486 -11.92 7.53 3.73
N MET A 487 -13.19 7.68 3.39
CA MET A 487 -13.84 6.98 2.28
C MET A 487 -14.21 7.99 1.20
N GLY A 488 -13.84 7.70 -0.05
CA GLY A 488 -14.22 8.47 -1.24
C GLY A 488 -15.22 7.69 -2.07
N THR A 489 -14.71 6.80 -2.92
CA THR A 489 -15.44 5.99 -3.90
C THR A 489 -16.74 5.35 -3.38
N ALA A 490 -16.76 4.81 -2.16
CA ALA A 490 -17.94 4.17 -1.57
C ALA A 490 -19.16 5.12 -1.47
N TYR A 491 -18.94 6.42 -1.25
CA TYR A 491 -20.03 7.40 -1.18
C TYR A 491 -20.71 7.65 -2.53
N LEU A 492 -20.06 7.34 -3.66
CA LEU A 492 -20.63 7.48 -5.00
C LEU A 492 -21.81 6.51 -5.26
N PHE A 493 -21.96 5.50 -4.39
CA PHE A 493 -23.01 4.48 -4.46
C PHE A 493 -24.21 4.79 -3.53
N THR A 494 -24.21 5.94 -2.84
CA THR A 494 -25.31 6.38 -1.97
C THR A 494 -26.44 7.05 -2.75
N GLU A 495 -27.68 6.95 -2.28
CA GLU A 495 -28.82 7.67 -2.88
C GLU A 495 -28.65 9.18 -2.68
N GLU A 496 -28.14 9.58 -1.53
CA GLU A 496 -27.89 10.96 -1.13
C GLU A 496 -26.91 11.68 -2.05
N ALA A 497 -25.93 10.97 -2.63
CA ALA A 497 -25.01 11.55 -3.61
C ALA A 497 -25.72 11.95 -4.92
N VAL A 498 -26.79 11.26 -5.32
CA VAL A 498 -27.62 11.66 -6.47
C VAL A 498 -28.68 12.68 -6.04
N THR A 499 -29.37 12.44 -4.94
CA THR A 499 -30.50 13.26 -4.46
C THR A 499 -30.07 14.67 -4.03
N HIS A 500 -28.84 14.86 -3.55
CA HIS A 500 -28.25 16.19 -3.29
C HIS A 500 -27.38 16.73 -4.44
N GLY A 501 -27.42 16.11 -5.63
CA GLY A 501 -26.78 16.63 -6.84
C GLY A 501 -25.26 16.47 -6.93
N ALA A 502 -24.61 15.96 -5.88
CA ALA A 502 -23.16 15.70 -5.83
C ALA A 502 -22.68 14.88 -7.04
N ILE A 503 -23.42 13.86 -7.47
CA ILE A 503 -23.22 13.18 -8.75
C ILE A 503 -24.52 13.11 -9.55
N GLN A 504 -24.39 13.04 -10.87
CA GLN A 504 -25.53 12.86 -11.75
C GLN A 504 -25.98 11.38 -11.79
N PRO A 505 -27.27 11.06 -11.97
CA PRO A 505 -27.77 9.67 -12.03
C PRO A 505 -27.06 8.80 -13.09
N LEU A 506 -26.57 9.40 -14.18
CA LEU A 506 -25.78 8.70 -15.20
C LEU A 506 -24.38 8.32 -14.67
N PHE A 507 -23.74 9.20 -13.91
CA PHE A 507 -22.42 8.94 -13.33
C PHE A 507 -22.49 7.80 -12.30
N GLN A 508 -23.54 7.78 -11.46
CA GLN A 508 -23.74 6.66 -10.51
C GLN A 508 -23.91 5.32 -11.24
N ARG A 509 -24.76 5.25 -12.27
CA ARG A 509 -24.90 4.02 -13.07
C ARG A 509 -23.57 3.59 -13.69
N MET A 510 -22.83 4.51 -14.29
CA MET A 510 -21.49 4.20 -14.84
C MET A 510 -20.47 3.74 -13.78
N ALA A 511 -20.64 4.11 -12.50
CA ALA A 511 -19.82 3.61 -11.40
C ALA A 511 -20.27 2.22 -10.89
N VAL A 512 -21.57 1.91 -10.99
CA VAL A 512 -22.16 0.59 -10.68
C VAL A 512 -21.89 -0.44 -11.78
N ASP A 513 -21.97 -0.03 -13.04
CA ASP A 513 -21.75 -0.87 -14.22
C ASP A 513 -20.26 -1.19 -14.47
N ALA A 514 -19.34 -0.63 -13.67
CA ALA A 514 -17.90 -0.72 -13.87
C ALA A 514 -17.24 -1.87 -13.07
N ASP A 515 -16.49 -2.71 -13.77
CA ASP A 515 -15.70 -3.81 -13.19
C ASP A 515 -14.27 -3.41 -12.83
N ARG A 516 -13.73 -2.34 -13.45
CA ARG A 516 -12.30 -1.97 -13.41
C ARG A 516 -12.09 -0.44 -13.36
N THR A 517 -10.92 -0.05 -12.88
CA THR A 517 -10.38 1.32 -12.98
C THR A 517 -9.11 1.33 -13.84
N ALA A 518 -8.72 2.50 -14.32
CA ALA A 518 -7.48 2.71 -15.06
C ALA A 518 -6.70 3.90 -14.48
N LEU A 519 -5.37 3.78 -14.43
CA LEU A 519 -4.47 4.88 -14.10
C LEU A 519 -4.18 5.69 -15.36
N LEU A 520 -4.40 7.01 -15.28
CA LEU A 520 -4.18 7.96 -16.37
C LEU A 520 -3.02 8.91 -16.00
N GLU A 521 -1.88 8.74 -16.65
CA GLU A 521 -0.79 9.72 -16.61
C GLU A 521 -1.10 10.91 -17.52
N THR A 522 -1.21 12.11 -16.94
CA THR A 522 -1.53 13.34 -17.68
C THR A 522 -0.30 14.09 -18.16
N ALA A 523 0.82 13.97 -17.44
CA ALA A 523 2.16 14.40 -17.86
C ALA A 523 3.24 13.69 -17.02
N PRO A 524 4.45 13.44 -17.57
CA PRO A 524 5.55 12.81 -16.82
C PRO A 524 5.86 13.54 -15.50
N GLY A 525 5.94 12.80 -14.40
CA GLY A 525 6.17 13.34 -13.06
C GLY A 525 4.94 13.96 -12.38
N THR A 526 3.76 13.95 -13.03
CA THR A 526 2.48 14.23 -12.36
C THR A 526 1.95 12.92 -11.76
N PRO A 527 1.45 12.89 -10.51
CA PRO A 527 0.83 11.70 -9.95
C PRO A 527 -0.33 11.19 -10.84
N PRO A 528 -0.38 9.89 -11.18
CA PRO A 528 -1.41 9.36 -12.07
C PRO A 528 -2.81 9.47 -11.44
N GLY A 529 -3.82 9.63 -12.29
CA GLY A 529 -5.23 9.69 -11.87
C GLY A 529 -5.94 8.35 -12.04
N ALA A 530 -6.45 7.75 -10.95
CA ALA A 530 -7.32 6.57 -11.00
C ALA A 530 -8.75 6.96 -11.38
N CYS A 531 -9.24 6.44 -12.52
CA CYS A 531 -10.53 6.75 -13.11
C CYS A 531 -11.26 5.50 -13.64
N THR A 532 -12.59 5.51 -13.62
CA THR A 532 -13.41 4.50 -14.31
C THR A 532 -13.33 4.66 -15.83
N PRO A 533 -13.06 3.60 -16.62
CA PRO A 533 -13.10 3.65 -18.08
C PRO A 533 -14.53 3.89 -18.60
N CYS A 534 -14.73 4.93 -19.41
CA CYS A 534 -16.02 5.18 -20.04
C CYS A 534 -16.17 4.40 -21.36
N SER A 535 -17.16 3.52 -21.42
CA SER A 535 -17.47 2.64 -22.57
C SER A 535 -17.76 3.38 -23.88
N SER A 536 -18.05 4.69 -23.86
CA SER A 536 -18.29 5.49 -25.07
C SER A 536 -17.02 5.99 -25.79
N THR A 537 -15.82 5.50 -25.45
CA THR A 537 -14.56 6.20 -25.80
C THR A 537 -13.40 5.31 -26.23
N THR A 538 -13.56 4.52 -27.29
CA THR A 538 -12.43 3.86 -27.97
C THR A 538 -11.53 4.87 -28.69
N SER A 539 -10.33 5.12 -28.15
CA SER A 539 -9.20 5.86 -28.74
C SER A 539 -9.37 7.37 -29.03
N THR A 540 -8.34 8.16 -28.67
CA THR A 540 -8.10 9.56 -29.09
C THR A 540 -9.29 10.53 -28.99
N GLY A 541 -9.61 11.02 -27.79
CA GLY A 541 -10.70 12.01 -27.62
C GLY A 541 -10.71 12.90 -26.37
N CYS A 542 -9.88 12.66 -25.35
CA CYS A 542 -9.91 13.43 -24.09
C CYS A 542 -9.25 14.82 -24.24
N GLY A 543 -9.91 15.73 -24.97
CA GLY A 543 -9.30 17.02 -25.33
C GLY A 543 -10.19 18.11 -25.96
N SER A 544 -11.52 17.92 -26.14
CA SER A 544 -12.52 19.02 -26.15
C SER A 544 -13.94 18.56 -26.53
N SER A 545 -14.93 18.85 -25.67
CA SER A 545 -16.36 18.67 -26.02
C SER A 545 -17.34 19.61 -25.30
N TRP A 546 -16.88 20.78 -24.82
CA TRP A 546 -17.75 21.95 -24.67
C TRP A 546 -17.03 23.22 -25.13
N ARG A 547 -17.59 23.88 -26.15
CA ARG A 547 -17.17 25.19 -26.65
C ARG A 547 -18.42 26.02 -26.96
N PRO A 548 -18.57 27.24 -26.43
CA PRO A 548 -19.63 28.13 -26.88
C PRO A 548 -19.41 28.54 -28.36
N PRO A 549 -20.48 28.81 -29.12
CA PRO A 549 -20.36 29.10 -30.54
C PRO A 549 -19.68 30.47 -30.78
N GLY A 550 -18.56 30.47 -31.52
CA GLY A 550 -17.94 31.73 -31.98
C GLY A 550 -16.46 31.66 -32.41
N TRP A 551 -15.67 30.72 -31.89
CA TRP A 551 -14.21 30.72 -32.09
C TRP A 551 -13.72 29.68 -33.12
N ARG A 552 -13.07 30.15 -34.19
CA ARG A 552 -12.32 29.31 -35.15
C ARG A 552 -10.86 29.17 -34.71
N ALA A 553 -10.27 27.99 -34.91
CA ALA A 553 -8.91 27.70 -34.49
C ALA A 553 -7.84 28.28 -35.44
N GLY A 554 -6.86 28.98 -34.87
CA GLY A 554 -5.56 29.26 -35.50
C GLY A 554 -4.53 28.19 -35.11
N ARG A 555 -3.51 27.97 -35.95
CA ARG A 555 -2.46 26.97 -35.70
C ARG A 555 -1.38 27.55 -34.78
N CYS A 556 -0.88 26.76 -33.83
CA CYS A 556 0.32 27.08 -33.08
C CYS A 556 1.56 26.99 -33.99
N GLY A 557 2.51 27.91 -33.79
CA GLY A 557 3.85 27.89 -34.34
C GLY A 557 4.82 28.46 -33.30
N ASN A 558 6.06 27.95 -33.26
CA ASN A 558 7.03 28.32 -32.24
C ASN A 558 7.56 29.75 -32.41
N SER A 559 7.53 30.54 -31.34
CA SER A 559 8.63 31.44 -30.97
C SER A 559 8.57 31.83 -29.49
N SER A 560 9.74 32.06 -28.89
CA SER A 560 9.90 32.49 -27.50
C SER A 560 9.97 34.02 -27.36
N ASN A 561 10.01 34.47 -26.10
CA ASN A 561 10.39 35.80 -25.58
C ASN A 561 9.36 36.95 -25.50
N CYS A 562 9.35 37.54 -24.29
CA CYS A 562 9.22 38.97 -23.96
C CYS A 562 7.87 39.71 -24.06
N SER A 563 7.27 39.87 -22.87
CA SER A 563 6.91 41.17 -22.23
C SER A 563 6.04 42.20 -22.99
N THR A 564 4.79 42.32 -22.52
CA THR A 564 4.12 43.59 -22.14
C THR A 564 4.57 44.92 -22.76
N SER A 565 3.69 45.56 -23.54
CA SER A 565 3.29 46.96 -23.32
C SER A 565 2.02 47.35 -24.11
N ALA A 566 1.42 48.48 -23.73
CA ALA A 566 0.10 48.97 -24.14
C ALA A 566 -0.05 49.38 -25.62
N GLY A 567 -1.29 49.59 -26.08
CA GLY A 567 -1.55 50.42 -27.26
C GLY A 567 -2.92 50.21 -27.94
N CYS A 568 -3.78 51.23 -27.94
CA CYS A 568 -5.03 51.25 -28.71
C CYS A 568 -4.75 51.42 -30.22
N GLY A 569 -5.56 50.78 -31.09
CA GLY A 569 -5.52 51.08 -32.53
C GLY A 569 -6.37 50.14 -33.40
N SER A 570 -7.19 50.70 -34.28
CA SER A 570 -7.98 50.01 -35.32
C SER A 570 -7.65 50.64 -36.69
N PRO A 571 -8.16 50.13 -37.83
CA PRO A 571 -8.14 48.75 -38.34
C PRO A 571 -7.58 48.70 -39.81
N VAL A 572 -8.11 47.83 -40.70
CA VAL A 572 -8.13 47.90 -42.20
C VAL A 572 -7.11 47.07 -43.04
N ARG A 573 -7.62 45.96 -43.63
CA ARG A 573 -7.33 45.36 -44.99
C ARG A 573 -5.88 44.87 -45.34
N ALA A 574 -5.62 44.07 -46.40
CA ALA A 574 -6.35 43.01 -47.13
C ALA A 574 -5.40 42.31 -48.16
N ALA A 575 -5.88 41.28 -48.90
CA ALA A 575 -5.20 40.53 -50.00
C ALA A 575 -4.01 39.62 -49.56
N ALA A 576 -3.92 38.32 -49.91
CA ALA A 576 -3.89 37.58 -51.20
C ALA A 576 -2.46 37.53 -51.82
N ALA A 577 -1.98 36.48 -52.50
CA ALA A 577 -2.63 35.27 -53.04
C ALA A 577 -1.68 34.03 -53.17
N ARG A 578 -2.23 32.90 -53.64
CA ARG A 578 -1.71 31.84 -54.58
C ARG A 578 -0.18 31.66 -54.83
N ALA A 579 0.36 30.46 -55.15
CA ALA A 579 -0.14 29.06 -55.12
C ALA A 579 0.93 28.02 -55.58
N THR A 580 0.62 26.72 -55.37
CA THR A 580 0.93 25.54 -56.23
C THR A 580 2.36 24.95 -56.42
N ARG A 581 2.41 23.60 -56.24
CA ARG A 581 3.19 22.56 -56.99
C ARG A 581 4.72 22.48 -56.79
N SER A 582 5.42 21.34 -56.99
CA SER A 582 5.08 19.88 -56.92
C SER A 582 6.33 18.99 -57.20
N ARG A 583 6.20 17.66 -56.99
CA ARG A 583 6.87 16.53 -57.72
C ARG A 583 8.28 16.01 -57.33
N THR A 584 8.31 14.73 -56.89
CA THR A 584 9.12 13.55 -57.38
C THR A 584 10.65 13.63 -57.58
N SER A 585 11.47 12.56 -57.40
CA SER A 585 11.27 11.19 -56.86
C SER A 585 12.58 10.35 -56.80
N ALA A 586 12.67 9.42 -55.84
CA ALA A 586 13.30 8.08 -55.88
C ALA A 586 14.74 7.82 -56.40
N ARG A 587 15.50 6.96 -55.66
CA ARG A 587 16.17 5.73 -56.18
C ARG A 587 16.65 4.79 -55.04
N THR A 588 17.35 3.70 -55.39
CA THR A 588 17.37 2.40 -54.67
C THR A 588 18.77 1.88 -54.28
N SER A 589 18.77 0.71 -53.60
CA SER A 589 19.84 -0.34 -53.54
C SER A 589 20.97 -0.23 -52.50
N ARG A 590 21.57 -1.40 -52.19
CA ARG A 590 22.41 -1.80 -51.02
C ARG A 590 23.45 -2.86 -51.49
N PRO A 591 24.45 -3.32 -50.68
CA PRO A 591 25.03 -2.77 -49.44
C PRO A 591 26.51 -2.34 -49.72
N PRO A 592 27.66 -2.98 -49.34
CA PRO A 592 28.00 -4.09 -48.41
C PRO A 592 29.07 -3.78 -47.30
N ARG A 593 29.10 -4.65 -46.29
CA ARG A 593 30.22 -5.16 -45.43
C ARG A 593 31.26 -4.24 -44.72
N ASP A 594 31.27 -4.43 -43.39
CA ASP A 594 32.41 -4.73 -42.49
C ASP A 594 33.30 -3.63 -41.84
N SER A 595 33.71 -3.93 -40.59
CA SER A 595 34.70 -3.30 -39.69
C SER A 595 34.34 -2.05 -38.83
N SER A 596 34.24 -2.33 -37.52
CA SER A 596 34.46 -1.55 -36.29
C SER A 596 35.08 -0.12 -36.28
N TRP A 597 34.46 0.75 -35.46
CA TRP A 597 35.00 1.68 -34.41
C TRP A 597 36.54 1.83 -34.18
N PRO A 598 37.08 2.95 -33.58
CA PRO A 598 36.39 4.13 -33.00
C PRO A 598 37.03 5.56 -33.22
N GLY A 599 36.20 6.57 -33.54
CA GLY A 599 36.20 7.91 -32.90
C GLY A 599 37.23 9.03 -33.22
N ARG A 600 36.91 10.24 -32.69
CA ARG A 600 37.70 11.51 -32.50
C ARG A 600 37.38 12.74 -33.40
N TRP A 601 37.78 13.90 -32.84
CA TRP A 601 37.86 15.28 -33.37
C TRP A 601 36.53 16.08 -33.42
N ARG A 602 36.33 17.27 -32.80
CA ARG A 602 37.11 18.47 -32.37
C ARG A 602 37.26 19.59 -33.41
N CYS A 603 36.75 20.78 -33.07
CA CYS A 603 37.45 22.09 -32.99
C CYS A 603 36.50 23.12 -32.31
N CYS A 604 36.86 23.90 -31.28
CA CYS A 604 37.81 25.05 -31.18
C CYS A 604 37.22 26.36 -31.76
N ALA A 605 37.34 27.55 -31.15
CA ALA A 605 37.85 28.01 -29.83
C ALA A 605 37.15 29.36 -29.46
N THR A 606 37.31 30.02 -28.30
CA THR A 606 38.52 30.78 -27.83
C THR A 606 38.49 31.10 -26.29
N ALA A 607 39.58 31.65 -25.75
CA ALA A 607 39.76 32.13 -24.36
C ALA A 607 40.63 33.41 -24.33
N PRO A 608 40.78 34.16 -23.20
CA PRO A 608 41.83 33.90 -22.16
C PRO A 608 41.28 33.93 -20.70
N ARG A 609 41.85 33.28 -19.66
CA ARG A 609 43.19 33.31 -18.99
C ARG A 609 43.50 34.61 -18.18
N PRO A 610 44.27 34.56 -17.06
CA PRO A 610 45.30 33.56 -16.70
C PRO A 610 45.26 32.94 -15.27
N SER A 611 46.29 32.15 -14.94
CA SER A 611 46.66 31.58 -13.62
C SER A 611 48.19 31.79 -13.40
N PRO A 612 48.76 31.62 -12.18
CA PRO A 612 49.29 30.31 -11.70
C PRO A 612 49.16 30.16 -10.16
N GLY A 613 49.71 29.19 -9.40
CA GLY A 613 50.50 27.94 -9.60
C GLY A 613 51.10 27.54 -8.22
N CYS A 614 50.91 26.35 -7.65
CA CYS A 614 51.46 25.02 -7.99
C CYS A 614 52.96 24.80 -7.64
N THR A 615 53.23 23.93 -6.65
CA THR A 615 54.45 23.11 -6.47
C THR A 615 54.16 21.91 -5.54
N THR A 616 55.04 20.89 -5.50
CA THR A 616 54.73 19.54 -5.00
C THR A 616 55.84 18.90 -4.13
N ARG A 617 55.48 17.95 -3.25
CA ARG A 617 56.24 16.72 -2.90
C ARG A 617 55.48 15.79 -1.93
N SER A 618 55.95 14.54 -1.78
CA SER A 618 55.32 13.41 -1.07
C SER A 618 56.42 12.53 -0.41
N PRO A 619 56.16 11.33 0.16
CA PRO A 619 55.34 11.03 1.34
C PRO A 619 56.03 10.09 2.39
N ALA A 620 55.59 10.07 3.67
CA ALA A 620 55.81 8.94 4.63
C ALA A 620 54.99 9.07 5.95
N PRO A 621 54.52 7.97 6.58
CA PRO A 621 53.91 7.92 7.93
C PRO A 621 54.70 7.01 8.92
N PRO A 622 54.18 6.63 10.11
CA PRO A 622 53.69 7.41 11.27
C PRO A 622 54.57 7.14 12.54
N PRO A 623 54.21 7.65 13.74
CA PRO A 623 53.84 6.74 14.84
C PRO A 623 52.76 7.29 15.82
N PRO A 624 52.19 6.47 16.74
CA PRO A 624 51.10 6.86 17.65
C PRO A 624 51.55 7.32 19.05
N SER A 625 50.61 7.85 19.85
CA SER A 625 50.78 8.12 21.29
C SER A 625 50.13 7.03 22.15
N THR A 626 50.83 6.60 23.21
CA THR A 626 50.49 5.46 24.09
C THR A 626 50.40 5.89 25.57
N PRO A 627 49.81 5.05 26.47
CA PRO A 627 49.34 5.50 27.78
C PRO A 627 50.31 5.26 28.95
N THR A 628 49.96 5.82 30.11
CA THR A 628 50.49 5.48 31.44
C THR A 628 49.33 5.12 32.38
N GLY A 629 49.45 4.20 33.35
CA GLY A 629 50.53 3.23 33.59
C GLY A 629 50.10 2.21 34.67
N TRP A 630 50.54 0.96 34.55
CA TRP A 630 50.25 -0.13 35.50
C TRP A 630 51.37 -0.35 36.52
N ARG A 631 51.03 -0.73 37.76
CA ARG A 631 51.73 -1.75 38.60
C ARG A 631 50.99 -1.99 39.92
N GLY A 632 50.82 -3.26 40.33
CA GLY A 632 50.18 -3.60 41.60
C GLY A 632 49.66 -5.04 41.70
N CYS A 633 50.53 -6.05 41.54
CA CYS A 633 50.14 -7.46 41.66
C CYS A 633 50.19 -7.94 43.12
N ALA A 634 49.09 -8.47 43.66
CA ALA A 634 49.11 -9.32 44.86
C ALA A 634 47.91 -10.30 44.91
N THR A 635 48.25 -11.59 44.88
CA THR A 635 47.56 -12.78 45.42
C THR A 635 46.32 -12.58 46.33
N GLY A 636 45.24 -13.35 46.11
CA GLY A 636 44.17 -13.43 47.14
C GLY A 636 42.87 -14.20 46.81
N SER A 637 42.90 -15.53 46.80
CA SER A 637 41.73 -16.40 47.08
C SER A 637 42.24 -17.53 48.00
N PRO A 638 41.43 -18.16 48.90
CA PRO A 638 40.02 -18.51 48.69
C PRO A 638 39.10 -18.50 49.95
N ARG A 639 37.89 -19.05 49.77
CA ARG A 639 36.97 -19.73 50.72
C ARG A 639 35.71 -18.99 51.21
N ARG A 640 34.61 -19.76 51.21
CA ARG A 640 33.36 -19.56 51.97
C ARG A 640 33.60 -19.81 53.47
N PRO A 641 32.63 -19.44 54.33
CA PRO A 641 31.80 -20.51 54.94
C PRO A 641 30.29 -20.31 54.67
N ALA A 642 29.45 -21.21 55.22
CA ALA A 642 28.01 -21.21 55.00
C ALA A 642 27.23 -21.69 56.23
N THR A 643 25.91 -21.47 56.23
CA THR A 643 24.90 -21.93 57.23
C THR A 643 24.93 -21.15 58.57
N SER A 644 23.86 -21.08 59.39
CA SER A 644 22.55 -21.78 59.31
C SER A 644 21.40 -21.03 60.04
N ARG A 645 20.14 -21.32 59.64
CA ARG A 645 18.89 -21.25 60.45
C ARG A 645 18.37 -19.82 60.79
N ARG A 646 17.06 -19.57 61.03
CA ARG A 646 15.90 -20.47 61.30
C ARG A 646 14.56 -19.84 60.84
N HIS A 647 13.55 -20.66 60.54
CA HIS A 647 12.13 -20.27 60.33
C HIS A 647 11.31 -20.34 61.64
N PRO A 648 10.12 -19.70 61.70
CA PRO A 648 8.83 -20.42 61.50
C PRO A 648 8.08 -19.88 60.25
N ARG A 649 7.16 -20.56 59.54
CA ARG A 649 6.03 -21.49 59.82
C ARG A 649 4.80 -20.88 60.52
N ARG A 650 3.54 -21.28 60.28
CA ARG A 650 2.76 -21.81 59.12
C ARG A 650 1.33 -22.15 59.62
N SER A 651 0.25 -21.64 59.03
CA SER A 651 -1.16 -22.16 59.14
C SER A 651 -2.18 -21.10 58.65
N THR A 652 -3.42 -21.39 58.25
CA THR A 652 -4.05 -22.53 57.54
C THR A 652 -5.38 -22.01 56.92
N SER A 653 -5.85 -22.59 55.81
CA SER A 653 -7.23 -22.41 55.32
C SER A 653 -8.23 -23.27 56.12
N PRO A 654 -9.55 -23.02 55.99
CA PRO A 654 -10.32 -23.79 55.00
C PRO A 654 -11.40 -22.98 54.23
N SER A 655 -12.15 -23.70 53.39
CA SER A 655 -13.25 -23.30 52.48
C SER A 655 -14.52 -22.78 53.21
N SER A 656 -15.54 -22.18 52.57
CA SER A 656 -16.27 -22.70 51.38
C SER A 656 -17.39 -21.78 50.81
N ALA A 657 -17.87 -22.19 49.63
CA ALA A 657 -19.24 -22.03 49.08
C ALA A 657 -19.66 -20.75 48.31
N TRP A 658 -20.79 -20.90 47.60
CA TRP A 658 -21.55 -19.96 46.75
C TRP A 658 -21.00 -19.74 45.31
N PRO A 659 -21.90 -19.66 44.30
CA PRO A 659 -22.06 -20.86 43.46
C PRO A 659 -21.98 -20.63 41.94
N ALA A 660 -21.86 -21.74 41.20
CA ALA A 660 -22.09 -21.75 39.75
C ALA A 660 -23.57 -21.47 39.43
N CYS A 661 -23.81 -20.59 38.45
CA CYS A 661 -25.15 -20.36 37.89
C CYS A 661 -25.05 -20.27 36.36
N CYS A 662 -25.88 -21.03 35.66
CA CYS A 662 -25.82 -21.16 34.20
C CYS A 662 -26.69 -20.08 33.51
N PRO A 663 -26.18 -19.33 32.52
CA PRO A 663 -27.02 -18.55 31.63
C PRO A 663 -27.73 -19.51 30.65
N ALA A 664 -28.99 -19.82 30.93
CA ALA A 664 -29.80 -20.68 30.08
C ALA A 664 -30.00 -20.09 28.68
N ARG A 665 -30.19 -20.96 27.67
CA ARG A 665 -30.66 -20.55 26.34
C ARG A 665 -31.97 -19.76 26.48
N ARG A 666 -31.94 -18.46 26.17
CA ARG A 666 -33.14 -17.63 26.06
C ARG A 666 -33.40 -17.28 24.60
N THR A 667 -34.16 -18.13 23.94
CA THR A 667 -34.97 -17.75 22.78
C THR A 667 -35.89 -16.59 23.20
N TRP A 668 -35.70 -15.41 22.62
CA TRP A 668 -36.68 -14.34 22.72
C TRP A 668 -37.65 -14.42 21.53
N THR A 669 -38.87 -14.87 21.82
CA THR A 669 -39.99 -14.85 20.88
C THR A 669 -40.39 -13.42 20.56
N VAL A 670 -40.45 -13.07 19.28
CA VAL A 670 -40.96 -11.77 18.84
C VAL A 670 -42.48 -11.73 19.00
N SER A 671 -42.96 -10.81 19.84
CA SER A 671 -44.35 -10.40 19.91
C SER A 671 -44.42 -8.91 20.31
N GLY A 672 -45.13 -8.04 19.60
CA GLY A 672 -45.82 -8.23 18.33
C GLY A 672 -46.93 -7.20 18.15
N VAL A 673 -46.82 -6.36 17.12
CA VAL A 673 -47.88 -5.45 16.69
C VAL A 673 -48.22 -5.78 15.25
N ARG A 674 -49.51 -6.01 14.97
CA ARG A 674 -50.00 -6.32 13.63
C ARG A 674 -50.33 -5.02 12.88
N CYS A 675 -50.05 -5.01 11.57
CA CYS A 675 -51.05 -4.56 10.61
C CYS A 675 -50.89 -5.33 9.29
N SER A 676 -52.02 -5.60 8.65
CA SER A 676 -52.14 -6.19 7.30
C SER A 676 -52.12 -5.08 6.23
N ALA A 677 -52.04 -5.33 4.92
CA ALA A 677 -52.18 -6.58 4.16
C ALA A 677 -51.34 -6.53 2.87
N ALA A 678 -51.25 -7.66 2.16
CA ALA A 678 -50.88 -7.74 0.76
C ALA A 678 -51.86 -8.67 0.02
N PRO A 679 -52.18 -8.39 -1.26
CA PRO A 679 -52.78 -9.38 -2.14
C PRO A 679 -52.08 -9.48 -3.51
N THR A 680 -51.43 -10.61 -3.74
CA THR A 680 -51.18 -11.18 -5.07
C THR A 680 -51.45 -12.70 -4.98
N PRO A 681 -51.88 -13.34 -6.09
CA PRO A 681 -52.62 -14.61 -6.04
C PRO A 681 -51.79 -15.85 -5.70
#